data_AF-A0A495W397-F1
#
_entry.id   AF-A0A495W397-F1
#
_cell.length_a   1.000
_cell.length_b   1.000
_cell.length_c   1.000
_cell.angle_alpha   90.00
_cell.angle_beta   90.00
_cell.angle_gamma   90.00
#
_symmetry.space_group_name_H-M   'P 1'
#
loop_
_entity.id
_entity.type
_entity.pdbx_description
1 polymer ?
#
loop_
_entity_poly.entity_id
_entity_poly.type
_entity_poly.pdbx_seq_one_letter_code
_entity_poly.pdbx_strand_id
1 'polypeptide(L)'
;MAARYLVSPTARRAHRTITSALHAAAGSRRAAVIEVEPGSYPEALVVRGDVELVCRGAPGSAVVGRTGEPALEASGAVRVVGLAFTGRGGDVVVCAGGTLTVEHSTVQAFDGVSLHARAGSAVTLRDSAIAHGRALFAGAVGLVERCRFTDAADNALAAIEGADVRVVDSRFADSRIHGVRVSGSRVLVSGCELTGTGNSAIAADGAADLTVLGCRITAVHGAGISYAEQSRGLVEDVEVVDAEHGLVTASGANPVVRRGRFTGCRDTGINANSQGLGRFEDCRVVGAGNVAVFSTTGGAPDVRGCHISDGNVGIAVDHARGRFRDVVIRDLTSAAVRLLDEATGAFAGLDVERCPTGLEAIGGGGTKAEVVDSGFRDFSIAAVTVIKQSRITLRRVVGERGVVGCGVGEEGRLLAYDCRMSDMDVGGVVAFGKAVLTVRNLKVVGGGEIGLCGRDSAYLDVTDGEFADATVAGIGLTDTCSGQLVNCSVTGANGVGVMHNGLFQLDVRTALPVKRAPSTPSSDVPTTINNFYGPVFHGPVRDVQLAWNNDNVSQRQSSPFEVGVGVPGRRSEFRGLHAALRDRVGIGGPASALHRAGPGVAQSFRGTSPGHDWVLCAVPDHPPVAVAEPVWEALHVAVLVEDPLGALGLPVADEPSDGVASRVVDGRTGRVALVGGAWGDGRLVRSGDTWTWEPLPSVGSDAPGAVVPWPVRPAFLRVRALARLPWAMRGGREVSAERARLLVAALPGDDLTAALREPLRRRGANPPDAVWAPGPNRNALDAFGCSTTLADADGPVLTGEVLLALPTTAEPAIAACAELRVERPAAPGRLTWPELSRFLAVAWRTATEVLPGLVEPDPRALRWAAPPTVELSLTADRPDAVPLADVVDLASLGDRAGGPPNGLAVTVTAPARLPPADRAAHTRRALVHVLRAAGFPEVADAHVRAAAP
;
A
#
# COMPACT_ATOMS: atom_id res chain seq x y z
N MET A 1 -22.61 10.32 -56.40
CA MET A 1 -23.14 11.53 -55.75
C MET A 1 -23.88 11.11 -54.50
N ALA A 2 -23.47 11.60 -53.32
CA ALA A 2 -24.15 11.28 -52.06
C ALA A 2 -25.55 11.92 -52.04
N ALA A 3 -26.53 11.21 -51.48
CA ALA A 3 -27.88 11.74 -51.31
C ALA A 3 -27.90 12.73 -50.15
N ARG A 4 -28.44 13.94 -50.36
CA ARG A 4 -28.48 15.00 -49.34
C ARG A 4 -29.88 15.12 -48.73
N TYR A 5 -29.95 15.20 -47.41
CA TYR A 5 -31.19 15.33 -46.65
C TYR A 5 -31.06 16.50 -45.67
N LEU A 6 -32.03 17.41 -45.67
CA LEU A 6 -32.09 18.54 -44.74
C LEU A 6 -32.98 18.19 -43.55
N VAL A 7 -32.47 18.37 -42.34
CA VAL A 7 -33.20 18.27 -41.07
C VAL A 7 -33.38 19.66 -40.49
N SER A 8 -34.63 20.05 -40.29
CA SER A 8 -34.99 21.35 -39.73
C SER A 8 -36.27 21.28 -38.91
N PRO A 9 -36.29 21.85 -37.69
CA PRO A 9 -37.52 21.98 -36.90
C PRO A 9 -38.56 22.87 -37.58
N THR A 10 -38.14 23.80 -38.46
CA THR A 10 -38.99 24.89 -38.97
C THR A 10 -39.13 24.93 -40.49
N ALA A 11 -38.11 24.56 -41.26
CA ALA A 11 -38.11 24.69 -42.73
C ALA A 11 -39.21 23.84 -43.39
N ARG A 12 -39.79 24.36 -44.49
CA ARG A 12 -40.79 23.63 -45.29
C ARG A 12 -40.08 22.59 -46.17
N ARG A 13 -40.64 21.36 -46.22
CA ARG A 13 -40.09 20.19 -46.97
C ARG A 13 -38.79 19.59 -46.42
N ALA A 14 -38.33 20.00 -45.23
CA ALA A 14 -37.25 19.34 -44.51
C ALA A 14 -37.76 18.19 -43.63
N HIS A 15 -36.88 17.25 -43.31
CA HIS A 15 -37.11 16.25 -42.27
C HIS A 15 -37.23 16.92 -40.91
N ARG A 16 -38.20 16.49 -40.09
CA ARG A 16 -38.40 17.05 -38.73
C ARG A 16 -37.45 16.47 -37.70
N THR A 17 -36.96 15.26 -37.94
CA THR A 17 -36.07 14.52 -37.03
C THR A 17 -34.90 13.94 -37.82
N ILE A 18 -33.74 13.81 -37.18
CA ILE A 18 -32.55 13.20 -37.79
C ILE A 18 -32.83 11.73 -38.12
N THR A 19 -33.54 11.02 -37.24
CA THR A 19 -33.98 9.64 -37.44
C THR A 19 -34.81 9.47 -38.73
N SER A 20 -35.70 10.41 -39.04
CA SER A 20 -36.51 10.34 -40.28
C SER A 20 -35.65 10.51 -41.55
N ALA A 21 -34.60 11.34 -41.48
CA ALA A 21 -33.66 11.50 -42.59
C ALA A 21 -32.76 10.26 -42.75
N LEU A 22 -32.31 9.66 -41.64
CA LEU A 22 -31.56 8.40 -41.64
C LEU A 22 -32.36 7.25 -42.25
N HIS A 23 -33.66 7.13 -41.93
CA HIS A 23 -34.53 6.13 -42.55
C HIS A 23 -34.69 6.35 -44.07
N ALA A 24 -34.83 7.60 -44.51
CA ALA A 24 -34.92 7.92 -45.94
C ALA A 24 -33.60 7.64 -46.67
N ALA A 25 -32.46 7.90 -46.02
CA ALA A 25 -31.13 7.59 -46.54
C ALA A 25 -30.92 6.06 -46.69
N ALA A 26 -31.30 5.28 -45.68
CA ALA A 26 -31.15 3.82 -45.69
C ALA A 26 -31.88 3.14 -46.87
N GLY A 27 -33.03 3.68 -47.29
CA GLY A 27 -33.76 3.18 -48.45
C GLY A 27 -33.04 3.39 -49.79
N SER A 28 -32.11 4.33 -49.87
CA SER A 28 -31.41 4.69 -51.12
C SER A 28 -30.20 3.80 -51.44
N ARG A 29 -29.65 3.09 -50.44
CA ARG A 29 -28.38 2.32 -50.51
C ARG A 29 -27.18 3.10 -51.08
N ARG A 30 -27.20 4.43 -51.01
CA ARG A 30 -26.10 5.32 -51.40
C ARG A 30 -25.50 5.98 -50.17
N ALA A 31 -24.26 6.47 -50.28
CA ALA A 31 -23.69 7.38 -49.30
C ALA A 31 -24.64 8.57 -49.08
N ALA A 32 -24.80 9.00 -47.83
CA ALA A 32 -25.76 10.03 -47.46
C ALA A 32 -25.12 11.16 -46.65
N VAL A 33 -25.55 12.39 -46.92
CA VAL A 33 -25.19 13.58 -46.13
C VAL A 33 -26.46 14.14 -45.52
N ILE A 34 -26.51 14.18 -44.19
CA ILE A 34 -27.63 14.72 -43.42
C ILE A 34 -27.19 16.06 -42.83
N GLU A 35 -27.79 17.13 -43.36
CA GLU A 35 -27.53 18.50 -42.94
C GLU A 35 -28.53 18.91 -41.87
N VAL A 36 -28.05 19.23 -40.67
CA VAL A 36 -28.86 19.49 -39.48
C VAL A 36 -28.79 20.99 -39.13
N GLU A 37 -29.93 21.67 -39.15
CA GLU A 37 -30.02 23.06 -38.70
C GLU A 37 -29.87 23.18 -37.16
N PRO A 38 -29.55 24.37 -36.63
CA PRO A 38 -29.52 24.60 -35.18
C PRO A 38 -30.83 24.19 -34.49
N GLY A 39 -30.73 23.53 -33.33
CA GLY A 39 -31.88 23.06 -32.59
C GLY A 39 -31.56 22.00 -31.53
N SER A 40 -32.58 21.64 -30.74
CA SER A 40 -32.53 20.54 -29.78
C SER A 40 -33.27 19.33 -30.36
N TYR A 41 -32.57 18.21 -30.43
CA TYR A 41 -33.03 16.95 -31.03
C TYR A 41 -33.03 15.86 -29.95
N PRO A 42 -34.17 15.63 -29.28
CA PRO A 42 -34.30 14.63 -28.21
C PRO A 42 -34.39 13.21 -28.78
N GLU A 43 -33.35 12.79 -29.49
CA GLU A 43 -33.29 11.55 -30.27
C GLU A 43 -32.12 10.67 -29.82
N ALA A 44 -32.25 9.36 -30.03
CA ALA A 44 -31.17 8.38 -29.93
C ALA A 44 -30.88 7.85 -31.35
N LEU A 45 -29.73 8.21 -31.91
CA LEU A 45 -29.44 7.97 -33.32
C LEU A 45 -28.76 6.62 -33.52
N VAL A 46 -29.31 5.78 -34.39
CA VAL A 46 -28.64 4.56 -34.87
C VAL A 46 -28.24 4.77 -36.33
N VAL A 47 -26.95 4.93 -36.56
CA VAL A 47 -26.40 5.26 -37.89
C VAL A 47 -25.68 4.04 -38.45
N ARG A 48 -26.11 3.62 -39.65
CA ARG A 48 -25.55 2.46 -40.36
C ARG A 48 -25.09 2.81 -41.77
N GLY A 49 -23.93 2.30 -42.19
CA GLY A 49 -23.42 2.45 -43.56
C GLY A 49 -22.51 3.65 -43.74
N ASP A 50 -22.53 4.26 -44.93
CA ASP A 50 -21.73 5.43 -45.31
C ASP A 50 -22.57 6.71 -45.14
N VAL A 51 -22.41 7.39 -44.00
CA VAL A 51 -23.25 8.51 -43.59
C VAL A 51 -22.43 9.64 -42.99
N GLU A 52 -22.67 10.85 -43.47
CA GLU A 52 -22.13 12.09 -42.92
C GLU A 52 -23.26 12.89 -42.24
N LEU A 53 -23.08 13.26 -40.98
CA LEU A 53 -23.95 14.15 -40.23
C LEU A 53 -23.25 15.51 -40.07
N VAL A 54 -23.84 16.57 -40.60
CA VAL A 54 -23.22 17.91 -40.64
C VAL A 54 -24.15 18.95 -40.03
N CYS A 55 -23.68 19.68 -39.03
CA CYS A 55 -24.37 20.86 -38.55
C CYS A 55 -24.22 22.02 -39.55
N ARG A 56 -25.34 22.66 -39.94
CA ARG A 56 -25.35 23.85 -40.80
C ARG A 56 -25.05 25.17 -40.06
N GLY A 57 -25.15 25.17 -38.74
CA GLY A 57 -24.91 26.34 -37.90
C GLY A 57 -23.49 26.41 -37.34
N ALA A 58 -23.32 27.20 -36.28
CA ALA A 58 -22.09 27.17 -35.50
C ALA A 58 -21.90 25.76 -34.88
N PRO A 59 -20.66 25.26 -34.76
CA PRO A 59 -20.37 24.02 -34.05
C PRO A 59 -21.06 23.95 -32.68
N GLY A 60 -21.75 22.83 -32.42
CA GLY A 60 -22.52 22.60 -31.19
C GLY A 60 -23.92 23.22 -31.16
N SER A 61 -24.34 23.96 -32.18
CA SER A 61 -25.67 24.59 -32.24
C SER A 61 -26.83 23.61 -32.50
N ALA A 62 -26.52 22.40 -32.95
CA ALA A 62 -27.45 21.28 -33.04
C ALA A 62 -27.11 20.23 -31.97
N VAL A 63 -27.94 20.15 -30.94
CA VAL A 63 -27.76 19.30 -29.76
C VAL A 63 -28.61 18.05 -29.87
N VAL A 64 -27.98 16.89 -29.77
CA VAL A 64 -28.58 15.56 -29.85
C VAL A 64 -28.43 14.85 -28.51
N GLY A 65 -29.51 14.32 -27.98
CA GLY A 65 -29.44 13.48 -26.78
C GLY A 65 -30.80 13.13 -26.22
N ARG A 66 -30.91 11.92 -25.67
CA ARG A 66 -32.12 11.43 -25.01
C ARG A 66 -31.74 10.75 -23.70
N THR A 67 -32.45 11.06 -22.62
CA THR A 67 -32.16 10.48 -21.30
C THR A 67 -32.27 8.95 -21.34
N GLY A 68 -31.26 8.25 -20.83
CA GLY A 68 -31.26 6.80 -20.67
C GLY A 68 -30.80 6.00 -21.91
N GLU A 69 -30.46 6.65 -23.02
CA GLU A 69 -30.00 5.98 -24.24
C GLU A 69 -28.79 6.70 -24.87
N PRO A 70 -27.94 6.00 -25.64
CA PRO A 70 -26.87 6.64 -26.40
C PRO A 70 -27.43 7.66 -27.39
N ALA A 71 -26.85 8.85 -27.41
CA ALA A 71 -27.22 9.89 -28.37
C ALA A 71 -26.83 9.49 -29.81
N LEU A 72 -25.73 8.74 -29.96
CA LEU A 72 -25.29 8.17 -31.23
C LEU A 72 -24.72 6.76 -31.04
N GLU A 73 -25.26 5.80 -31.79
CA GLU A 73 -24.66 4.50 -32.04
C GLU A 73 -24.33 4.37 -33.53
N ALA A 74 -23.05 4.34 -33.86
CA ALA A 74 -22.53 4.30 -35.22
C ALA A 74 -21.99 2.91 -35.58
N SER A 75 -22.35 2.42 -36.77
CA SER A 75 -21.78 1.21 -37.38
C SER A 75 -21.57 1.40 -38.89
N GLY A 76 -20.35 1.21 -39.39
CA GLY A 76 -19.99 1.48 -40.79
C GLY A 76 -19.04 2.67 -40.94
N ALA A 77 -19.11 3.41 -42.05
CA ALA A 77 -18.29 4.60 -42.28
C ALA A 77 -19.08 5.86 -41.94
N VAL A 78 -18.96 6.32 -40.69
CA VAL A 78 -19.76 7.44 -40.18
C VAL A 78 -18.86 8.64 -39.91
N ARG A 79 -19.27 9.81 -40.39
CA ARG A 79 -18.62 11.09 -40.10
C ARG A 79 -19.62 12.05 -39.45
N VAL A 80 -19.17 12.74 -38.40
CA VAL A 80 -19.94 13.73 -37.67
C VAL A 80 -19.14 15.04 -37.64
N VAL A 81 -19.78 16.13 -38.07
CA VAL A 81 -19.16 17.46 -38.11
C VAL A 81 -20.07 18.49 -37.45
N GLY A 82 -19.57 19.15 -36.40
CA GLY A 82 -20.25 20.31 -35.80
C GLY A 82 -21.42 20.01 -34.86
N LEU A 83 -21.67 18.75 -34.49
CA LEU A 83 -22.81 18.37 -33.63
C LEU A 83 -22.43 18.37 -32.14
N ALA A 84 -23.42 18.60 -31.28
CA ALA A 84 -23.29 18.42 -29.84
C ALA A 84 -24.06 17.18 -29.38
N PHE A 85 -23.42 16.30 -28.60
CA PHE A 85 -24.04 15.13 -28.00
C PHE A 85 -24.06 15.25 -26.49
N THR A 86 -25.20 14.93 -25.87
CA THR A 86 -25.37 14.97 -24.41
C THR A 86 -26.06 13.72 -23.88
N GLY A 87 -25.60 13.21 -22.74
CA GLY A 87 -26.25 12.08 -22.06
C GLY A 87 -25.84 11.94 -20.60
N ARG A 88 -26.52 11.03 -19.88
CA ARG A 88 -26.32 10.79 -18.44
C ARG A 88 -26.44 9.29 -18.12
N GLY A 89 -25.55 8.77 -17.27
CA GLY A 89 -25.64 7.41 -16.70
C GLY A 89 -25.30 6.25 -17.65
N GLY A 90 -24.76 6.53 -18.84
CA GLY A 90 -24.42 5.53 -19.86
C GLY A 90 -23.52 6.09 -20.97
N ASP A 91 -23.28 5.29 -22.01
CA ASP A 91 -22.48 5.70 -23.17
C ASP A 91 -23.23 6.76 -23.99
N VAL A 92 -22.59 7.87 -24.34
CA VAL A 92 -23.22 8.95 -25.13
C VAL A 92 -23.01 8.75 -26.63
N VAL A 93 -21.77 8.49 -27.04
CA VAL A 93 -21.41 8.16 -28.42
C VAL A 93 -20.75 6.78 -28.45
N VAL A 94 -21.29 5.86 -29.24
CA VAL A 94 -20.78 4.50 -29.38
C VAL A 94 -20.37 4.24 -30.82
N CYS A 95 -19.14 3.83 -31.05
CA CYS A 95 -18.74 3.18 -32.30
C CYS A 95 -18.80 1.67 -32.11
N ALA A 96 -19.90 1.07 -32.59
CA ALA A 96 -20.13 -0.37 -32.45
C ALA A 96 -19.30 -1.20 -33.45
N GLY A 97 -18.82 -0.58 -34.53
CA GLY A 97 -17.96 -1.20 -35.54
C GLY A 97 -17.75 -0.30 -36.77
N GLY A 98 -16.70 -0.55 -37.54
CA GLY A 98 -16.33 0.30 -38.68
C GLY A 98 -15.52 1.54 -38.26
N THR A 99 -15.68 2.64 -38.97
CA THR A 99 -14.93 3.88 -38.76
C THR A 99 -15.87 5.01 -38.33
N LEU A 100 -15.57 5.69 -37.22
CA LEU A 100 -16.27 6.90 -36.78
C LEU A 100 -15.30 8.08 -36.75
N THR A 101 -15.58 9.13 -37.52
CA THR A 101 -14.86 10.40 -37.46
C THR A 101 -15.75 11.46 -36.82
N VAL A 102 -15.27 12.13 -35.77
CA VAL A 102 -15.96 13.20 -35.06
C VAL A 102 -15.09 14.45 -35.10
N GLU A 103 -15.59 15.49 -35.77
CA GLU A 103 -14.87 16.74 -36.02
C GLU A 103 -15.68 17.94 -35.54
N HIS A 104 -15.01 18.93 -34.96
CA HIS A 104 -15.64 20.18 -34.49
C HIS A 104 -16.88 19.95 -33.62
N SER A 105 -16.91 18.87 -32.85
CA SER A 105 -18.10 18.42 -32.13
C SER A 105 -17.86 18.44 -30.62
N THR A 106 -18.94 18.46 -29.85
CA THR A 106 -18.88 18.40 -28.38
C THR A 106 -19.61 17.16 -27.88
N VAL A 107 -19.01 16.43 -26.93
CA VAL A 107 -19.66 15.29 -26.28
C VAL A 107 -19.63 15.48 -24.77
N GLN A 108 -20.80 15.50 -24.14
CA GLN A 108 -20.96 15.71 -22.71
C GLN A 108 -21.64 14.50 -22.09
N ALA A 109 -20.95 13.82 -21.17
CA ALA A 109 -21.49 12.69 -20.43
C ALA A 109 -21.46 12.92 -18.94
N PHE A 110 -22.62 13.12 -18.32
CA PHE A 110 -22.73 13.24 -16.87
C PHE A 110 -22.78 11.83 -16.27
N ASP A 111 -21.76 11.47 -15.49
CA ASP A 111 -21.65 10.15 -14.84
C ASP A 111 -21.66 8.97 -15.84
N GLY A 112 -20.79 9.01 -16.85
CA GLY A 112 -20.74 7.96 -17.89
C GLY A 112 -19.57 8.05 -18.86
N VAL A 113 -19.69 7.33 -19.98
CA VAL A 113 -18.71 7.28 -21.06
C VAL A 113 -19.14 8.27 -22.15
N SER A 114 -18.31 9.28 -22.44
CA SER A 114 -18.57 10.22 -23.52
C SER A 114 -18.49 9.53 -24.88
N LEU A 115 -17.40 8.80 -25.11
CA LEU A 115 -17.20 8.06 -26.35
C LEU A 115 -16.72 6.65 -26.04
N HIS A 116 -17.36 5.65 -26.64
CA HIS A 116 -16.98 4.26 -26.53
C HIS A 116 -16.63 3.70 -27.92
N ALA A 117 -15.33 3.51 -28.19
CA ALA A 117 -14.83 2.78 -29.34
C ALA A 117 -14.69 1.30 -28.96
N ARG A 118 -15.58 0.45 -29.50
CA ARG A 118 -15.60 -1.00 -29.20
C ARG A 118 -14.57 -1.77 -30.03
N ALA A 119 -14.35 -3.02 -29.65
CA ALA A 119 -13.36 -3.88 -30.28
C ALA A 119 -13.57 -3.98 -31.80
N GLY A 120 -12.48 -3.83 -32.56
CA GLY A 120 -12.50 -3.87 -34.02
C GLY A 120 -13.05 -2.61 -34.70
N SER A 121 -13.30 -1.53 -33.96
CA SER A 121 -13.64 -0.22 -34.52
C SER A 121 -12.41 0.69 -34.66
N ALA A 122 -12.52 1.71 -35.51
CA ALA A 122 -11.56 2.79 -35.63
C ALA A 122 -12.24 4.14 -35.40
N VAL A 123 -11.75 4.94 -34.45
CA VAL A 123 -12.33 6.23 -34.12
C VAL A 123 -11.30 7.35 -34.30
N THR A 124 -11.69 8.41 -35.00
CA THR A 124 -10.94 9.67 -35.08
C THR A 124 -11.73 10.78 -34.40
N LEU A 125 -11.15 11.36 -33.35
CA LEU A 125 -11.59 12.60 -32.74
C LEU A 125 -10.65 13.71 -33.19
N ARG A 126 -11.21 14.79 -33.77
CA ARG A 126 -10.41 15.93 -34.20
C ARG A 126 -11.09 17.25 -33.88
N ASP A 127 -10.32 18.22 -33.39
CA ASP A 127 -10.78 19.60 -33.12
C ASP A 127 -12.10 19.64 -32.32
N SER A 128 -12.25 18.72 -31.35
CA SER A 128 -13.49 18.41 -30.64
C SER A 128 -13.32 18.48 -29.12
N ALA A 129 -14.41 18.66 -28.38
CA ALA A 129 -14.40 18.74 -26.92
C ALA A 129 -15.19 17.59 -26.27
N ILE A 130 -14.58 16.96 -25.27
CA ILE A 130 -15.15 15.88 -24.48
C ILE A 130 -15.23 16.37 -23.02
N ALA A 131 -16.41 16.40 -22.43
CA ALA A 131 -16.59 16.91 -21.07
C ALA A 131 -17.32 15.91 -20.17
N HIS A 132 -16.99 15.97 -18.88
CA HIS A 132 -17.63 15.26 -17.77
C HIS A 132 -17.44 13.73 -17.72
N GLY A 133 -17.29 13.07 -18.87
CA GLY A 133 -17.05 11.63 -18.97
C GLY A 133 -15.83 11.25 -19.78
N ARG A 134 -15.55 9.94 -19.79
CA ARG A 134 -14.35 9.36 -20.42
C ARG A 134 -14.51 9.05 -21.90
N ALA A 135 -13.44 9.19 -22.67
CA ALA A 135 -13.30 8.50 -23.96
C ALA A 135 -12.64 7.13 -23.74
N LEU A 136 -13.38 6.06 -24.01
CA LEU A 136 -12.97 4.67 -23.82
C LEU A 136 -12.70 4.00 -25.17
N PHE A 137 -11.48 3.51 -25.33
CA PHE A 137 -11.05 2.67 -26.44
C PHE A 137 -10.80 1.25 -25.92
N ALA A 138 -11.65 0.29 -26.30
CA ALA A 138 -11.54 -1.10 -25.89
C ALA A 138 -11.29 -1.98 -27.12
N GLY A 139 -10.07 -2.48 -27.30
CA GLY A 139 -9.68 -3.27 -28.48
C GLY A 139 -9.85 -2.53 -29.82
N ALA A 140 -9.80 -1.20 -29.79
CA ALA A 140 -10.07 -0.31 -30.92
C ALA A 140 -8.82 0.44 -31.38
N VAL A 141 -8.86 0.97 -32.59
CA VAL A 141 -7.85 1.91 -33.10
C VAL A 141 -8.34 3.34 -32.90
N GLY A 142 -7.50 4.22 -32.35
CA GLY A 142 -7.86 5.59 -32.03
C GLY A 142 -6.88 6.64 -32.57
N LEU A 143 -7.41 7.73 -33.11
CA LEU A 143 -6.69 8.98 -33.31
C LEU A 143 -7.44 10.10 -32.60
N VAL A 144 -6.77 10.80 -31.70
CA VAL A 144 -7.29 11.95 -30.97
C VAL A 144 -6.36 13.13 -31.24
N GLU A 145 -6.85 14.16 -31.91
CA GLU A 145 -6.02 15.24 -32.43
C GLU A 145 -6.64 16.60 -32.12
N ARG A 146 -5.89 17.51 -31.49
CA ARG A 146 -6.37 18.87 -31.15
C ARG A 146 -7.70 18.86 -30.37
N CYS A 147 -7.85 17.91 -29.45
CA CYS A 147 -9.04 17.76 -28.64
C CYS A 147 -8.87 18.37 -27.24
N ARG A 148 -10.00 18.70 -26.61
CA ARG A 148 -10.05 19.14 -25.21
C ARG A 148 -10.87 18.17 -24.38
N PHE A 149 -10.30 17.70 -23.27
CA PHE A 149 -10.96 16.86 -22.28
C PHE A 149 -11.08 17.64 -20.96
N THR A 150 -12.28 17.78 -20.40
CA THR A 150 -12.51 18.54 -19.15
C THR A 150 -13.42 17.82 -18.17
N ASP A 151 -13.17 18.02 -16.87
CA ASP A 151 -14.05 17.62 -15.77
C ASP A 151 -14.38 16.13 -15.73
N ALA A 152 -13.48 15.26 -16.17
CA ALA A 152 -13.75 13.84 -16.24
C ALA A 152 -14.02 13.25 -14.84
N ALA A 153 -15.18 12.62 -14.68
CA ALA A 153 -15.59 12.00 -13.41
C ALA A 153 -14.66 10.85 -12.96
N ASP A 154 -13.87 10.29 -13.88
CA ASP A 154 -12.85 9.27 -13.64
C ASP A 154 -11.55 9.51 -14.46
N ASN A 155 -11.35 8.80 -15.58
CA ASN A 155 -10.25 8.99 -16.51
C ASN A 155 -10.74 9.83 -17.69
N ALA A 156 -10.01 10.84 -18.15
CA ALA A 156 -10.45 11.56 -19.35
C ALA A 156 -10.36 10.72 -20.63
N LEU A 157 -9.30 9.92 -20.78
CA LEU A 157 -9.14 8.92 -21.84
C LEU A 157 -8.62 7.59 -21.27
N ALA A 158 -9.20 6.48 -21.70
CA ALA A 158 -8.77 5.14 -21.33
C ALA A 158 -8.60 4.24 -22.57
N ALA A 159 -7.46 3.58 -22.68
CA ALA A 159 -7.18 2.56 -23.70
C ALA A 159 -6.98 1.20 -23.01
N ILE A 160 -7.84 0.24 -23.34
CA ILE A 160 -7.89 -1.09 -22.72
C ILE A 160 -8.03 -2.20 -23.78
N GLU A 161 -7.86 -3.45 -23.35
CA GLU A 161 -8.17 -4.64 -24.17
C GLU A 161 -7.40 -4.68 -25.50
N GLY A 162 -6.13 -4.25 -25.51
CA GLY A 162 -5.30 -4.28 -26.71
C GLY A 162 -5.60 -3.15 -27.71
N ALA A 163 -6.09 -2.01 -27.24
CA ALA A 163 -6.29 -0.84 -28.09
C ALA A 163 -4.96 -0.25 -28.60
N ASP A 164 -5.00 0.42 -29.76
CA ASP A 164 -3.89 1.19 -30.35
C ASP A 164 -4.35 2.64 -30.57
N VAL A 165 -3.90 3.56 -29.72
CA VAL A 165 -4.40 4.94 -29.70
C VAL A 165 -3.27 5.95 -29.82
N ARG A 166 -3.47 6.95 -30.69
CA ARG A 166 -2.59 8.13 -30.78
C ARG A 166 -3.33 9.36 -30.30
N VAL A 167 -2.75 10.07 -29.34
CA VAL A 167 -3.23 11.32 -28.79
C VAL A 167 -2.21 12.41 -29.10
N VAL A 168 -2.61 13.40 -29.90
CA VAL A 168 -1.72 14.41 -30.47
C VAL A 168 -2.28 15.81 -30.22
N ASP A 169 -1.44 16.73 -29.78
CA ASP A 169 -1.73 18.16 -29.63
C ASP A 169 -3.02 18.46 -28.83
N SER A 170 -3.31 17.63 -27.82
CA SER A 170 -4.58 17.66 -27.09
C SER A 170 -4.40 18.13 -25.64
N ARG A 171 -5.48 18.62 -25.04
CA ARG A 171 -5.49 19.20 -23.69
C ARG A 171 -6.39 18.42 -22.76
N PHE A 172 -5.89 18.10 -21.57
CA PHE A 172 -6.62 17.40 -20.51
C PHE A 172 -6.64 18.28 -19.26
N ALA A 173 -7.81 18.57 -18.73
CA ALA A 173 -7.99 19.36 -17.52
C ALA A 173 -8.97 18.68 -16.57
N ASP A 174 -8.67 18.75 -15.27
CA ASP A 174 -9.61 18.47 -14.18
C ASP A 174 -10.20 17.06 -14.23
N SER A 175 -9.32 16.04 -14.26
CA SER A 175 -9.74 14.62 -14.21
C SER A 175 -9.63 14.05 -12.80
N ARG A 176 -10.67 13.40 -12.30
CA ARG A 176 -10.67 12.87 -10.91
C ARG A 176 -9.63 11.77 -10.67
N ILE A 177 -9.29 10.97 -11.67
CA ILE A 177 -8.31 9.88 -11.54
C ILE A 177 -7.12 10.13 -12.47
N HIS A 178 -7.26 9.85 -13.77
CA HIS A 178 -6.19 10.02 -14.74
C HIS A 178 -6.57 10.93 -15.92
N GLY A 179 -5.61 11.66 -16.46
CA GLY A 179 -5.80 12.27 -17.78
C GLY A 179 -5.88 11.20 -18.86
N VAL A 180 -4.83 10.37 -18.94
CA VAL A 180 -4.74 9.23 -19.86
C VAL A 180 -4.38 7.97 -19.09
N ARG A 181 -5.20 6.91 -19.20
CA ARG A 181 -4.90 5.58 -18.67
C ARG A 181 -4.72 4.57 -19.80
N VAL A 182 -3.65 3.78 -19.72
CA VAL A 182 -3.32 2.72 -20.67
C VAL A 182 -3.20 1.40 -19.92
N SER A 183 -4.01 0.40 -20.27
CA SER A 183 -3.95 -0.93 -19.66
C SER A 183 -3.86 -2.00 -20.74
N GLY A 184 -2.78 -2.77 -20.77
CA GLY A 184 -2.55 -3.85 -21.74
C GLY A 184 -2.75 -3.43 -23.20
N SER A 185 -2.37 -2.19 -23.52
CA SER A 185 -2.65 -1.50 -24.79
C SER A 185 -1.43 -0.70 -25.23
N ARG A 186 -1.42 -0.25 -26.50
CA ARG A 186 -0.38 0.62 -27.05
C ARG A 186 -0.90 2.03 -27.22
N VAL A 187 -0.20 3.02 -26.65
CA VAL A 187 -0.60 4.43 -26.77
C VAL A 187 0.59 5.34 -27.00
N LEU A 188 0.43 6.28 -27.93
CA LEU A 188 1.30 7.44 -28.10
C LEU A 188 0.56 8.68 -27.59
N VAL A 189 1.19 9.44 -26.70
CA VAL A 189 0.75 10.78 -26.26
C VAL A 189 1.82 11.78 -26.67
N SER A 190 1.51 12.73 -27.57
CA SER A 190 2.50 13.65 -28.12
C SER A 190 1.98 15.09 -28.18
N GLY A 191 2.80 16.04 -27.73
CA GLY A 191 2.47 17.47 -27.79
C GLY A 191 1.27 17.87 -26.90
N CYS A 192 0.97 17.07 -25.88
CA CYS A 192 -0.22 17.27 -25.05
C CYS A 192 0.06 18.12 -23.80
N GLU A 193 -0.96 18.83 -23.34
CA GLU A 193 -0.96 19.52 -22.05
C GLU A 193 -1.93 18.80 -21.09
N LEU A 194 -1.47 18.47 -19.88
CA LEU A 194 -2.30 17.81 -18.86
C LEU A 194 -2.21 18.58 -17.54
N THR A 195 -3.36 18.89 -16.94
CA THR A 195 -3.42 19.64 -15.68
C THR A 195 -4.57 19.20 -14.77
N GLY A 196 -4.40 19.35 -13.45
CA GLY A 196 -5.49 19.16 -12.48
C GLY A 196 -5.97 17.72 -12.34
N THR A 197 -5.05 16.74 -12.29
CA THR A 197 -5.41 15.31 -12.22
C THR A 197 -5.30 14.76 -10.80
N GLY A 198 -6.29 13.98 -10.36
CA GLY A 198 -6.40 13.50 -8.98
C GLY A 198 -5.48 12.35 -8.58
N ASN A 199 -5.05 11.49 -9.52
CA ASN A 199 -4.04 10.45 -9.27
C ASN A 199 -2.82 10.66 -10.16
N SER A 200 -2.78 10.09 -11.36
CA SER A 200 -1.68 10.32 -12.32
C SER A 200 -2.13 11.07 -13.56
N ALA A 201 -1.32 11.98 -14.12
CA ALA A 201 -1.71 12.61 -15.39
C ALA A 201 -1.70 11.61 -16.55
N ILE A 202 -0.66 10.78 -16.63
CA ILE A 202 -0.58 9.65 -17.57
C ILE A 202 -0.19 8.38 -16.81
N ALA A 203 -0.97 7.31 -16.96
CA ALA A 203 -0.76 6.03 -16.30
C ALA A 203 -0.70 4.85 -17.28
N ALA A 204 0.26 3.94 -17.07
CA ALA A 204 0.40 2.68 -17.79
C ALA A 204 0.43 1.48 -16.82
N ASP A 205 -0.45 0.51 -17.05
CA ASP A 205 -0.53 -0.76 -16.30
C ASP A 205 -0.89 -1.95 -17.21
N GLY A 206 -1.03 -3.15 -16.65
CA GLY A 206 -1.41 -4.35 -17.39
C GLY A 206 -0.45 -4.73 -18.52
N ALA A 207 0.86 -4.52 -18.34
CA ALA A 207 1.89 -4.67 -19.37
C ALA A 207 1.68 -3.78 -20.61
N ALA A 208 1.26 -2.53 -20.41
CA ALA A 208 1.08 -1.54 -21.47
C ALA A 208 2.39 -1.11 -22.16
N ASP A 209 2.25 -0.63 -23.39
CA ASP A 209 3.30 0.01 -24.21
C ASP A 209 2.93 1.49 -24.42
N LEU A 210 3.42 2.37 -23.54
CA LEU A 210 3.08 3.79 -23.51
C LEU A 210 4.29 4.64 -23.93
N THR A 211 4.12 5.46 -24.97
CA THR A 211 5.09 6.48 -25.39
C THR A 211 4.56 7.89 -25.14
N VAL A 212 5.34 8.74 -24.47
CA VAL A 212 5.00 10.14 -24.13
C VAL A 212 6.08 11.08 -24.68
N LEU A 213 5.72 11.99 -25.59
CA LEU A 213 6.67 12.86 -26.29
C LEU A 213 6.28 14.33 -26.22
N GLY A 214 7.17 15.20 -25.74
CA GLY A 214 6.94 16.65 -25.84
C GLY A 214 5.72 17.16 -25.06
N CYS A 215 5.37 16.50 -23.95
CA CYS A 215 4.18 16.82 -23.16
C CYS A 215 4.52 17.73 -21.98
N ARG A 216 3.56 18.60 -21.61
CA ARG A 216 3.63 19.44 -20.43
C ARG A 216 2.56 19.02 -19.41
N ILE A 217 2.99 18.71 -18.20
CA ILE A 217 2.16 18.18 -17.13
C ILE A 217 2.29 19.09 -15.90
N THR A 218 1.18 19.61 -15.39
CA THR A 218 1.18 20.58 -14.29
C THR A 218 0.11 20.28 -13.24
N ALA A 219 0.34 20.68 -11.98
CA ALA A 219 -0.67 20.64 -10.91
C ALA A 219 -1.36 19.26 -10.79
N VAL A 220 -0.56 18.23 -10.54
CA VAL A 220 -1.01 16.84 -10.39
C VAL A 220 -1.00 16.47 -8.92
N HIS A 221 -2.07 15.86 -8.41
CA HIS A 221 -2.09 15.44 -7.01
C HIS A 221 -1.13 14.27 -6.75
N GLY A 222 -1.13 13.21 -7.56
CA GLY A 222 -0.21 12.08 -7.41
C GLY A 222 0.99 12.18 -8.35
N ALA A 223 1.11 11.23 -9.30
CA ALA A 223 2.26 11.15 -10.20
C ALA A 223 2.06 11.88 -11.53
N GLY A 224 3.06 12.63 -12.01
CA GLY A 224 3.02 13.17 -13.37
C GLY A 224 2.87 12.06 -14.41
N ILE A 225 3.77 11.07 -14.36
CA ILE A 225 3.71 9.87 -15.21
C ILE A 225 3.94 8.64 -14.34
N SER A 226 3.13 7.59 -14.50
CA SER A 226 3.31 6.34 -13.75
C SER A 226 3.30 5.12 -14.66
N TYR A 227 4.31 4.24 -14.52
CA TYR A 227 4.36 2.91 -15.12
C TYR A 227 4.30 1.84 -14.03
N ALA A 228 3.40 0.88 -14.17
CA ALA A 228 3.23 -0.25 -13.26
C ALA A 228 3.05 -1.56 -14.03
N GLU A 229 3.04 -2.68 -13.31
CA GLU A 229 2.70 -4.02 -13.82
C GLU A 229 3.44 -4.40 -15.11
N GLN A 230 4.78 -4.40 -15.07
CA GLN A 230 5.65 -4.75 -16.21
C GLN A 230 5.49 -3.86 -17.45
N SER A 231 4.79 -2.72 -17.35
CA SER A 231 4.62 -1.78 -18.47
C SER A 231 5.94 -1.17 -18.91
N ARG A 232 6.00 -0.81 -20.19
CA ARG A 232 7.21 -0.31 -20.87
C ARG A 232 6.87 0.85 -21.80
N GLY A 233 7.91 1.52 -22.27
CA GLY A 233 7.80 2.51 -23.33
C GLY A 233 8.83 3.63 -23.18
N LEU A 234 8.62 4.72 -23.92
CA LEU A 234 9.52 5.85 -24.01
C LEU A 234 8.85 7.12 -23.47
N VAL A 235 9.54 7.84 -22.61
CA VAL A 235 9.18 9.20 -22.18
C VAL A 235 10.28 10.12 -22.63
N GLU A 236 9.98 11.10 -23.48
CA GLU A 236 11.00 11.96 -24.06
C GLU A 236 10.56 13.42 -24.16
N ASP A 237 11.45 14.35 -23.82
CA ASP A 237 11.23 15.79 -23.88
C ASP A 237 9.98 16.26 -23.11
N VAL A 238 9.75 15.67 -21.93
CA VAL A 238 8.59 15.99 -21.08
C VAL A 238 8.94 16.99 -19.98
N GLU A 239 7.98 17.84 -19.63
CA GLU A 239 8.05 18.71 -18.45
C GLU A 239 6.93 18.36 -17.47
N VAL A 240 7.29 18.05 -16.23
CA VAL A 240 6.38 17.84 -15.10
C VAL A 240 6.66 18.89 -14.04
N VAL A 241 5.63 19.65 -13.66
CA VAL A 241 5.71 20.71 -12.65
C VAL A 241 4.62 20.52 -11.59
N ASP A 242 4.98 20.63 -10.31
CA ASP A 242 4.02 20.54 -9.19
C ASP A 242 3.20 19.25 -9.19
N ALA A 243 3.92 18.12 -9.11
CA ALA A 243 3.37 16.79 -8.86
C ALA A 243 3.84 16.29 -7.49
N GLU A 244 3.16 15.31 -6.87
CA GLU A 244 3.72 14.65 -5.68
C GLU A 244 4.95 13.84 -6.08
N HIS A 245 4.80 13.08 -7.16
CA HIS A 245 5.89 12.36 -7.82
C HIS A 245 6.03 12.81 -9.27
N GLY A 246 7.23 13.12 -9.73
CA GLY A 246 7.46 13.46 -11.14
C GLY A 246 7.20 12.28 -12.07
N LEU A 247 7.92 11.17 -11.83
CA LEU A 247 7.71 9.89 -12.51
C LEU A 247 7.81 8.73 -11.52
N VAL A 248 6.87 7.79 -11.61
CA VAL A 248 6.84 6.56 -10.81
C VAL A 248 7.02 5.33 -11.70
N THR A 249 7.88 4.41 -11.27
CA THR A 249 8.01 3.07 -11.83
C THR A 249 7.83 2.03 -10.73
N ALA A 250 6.90 1.10 -10.94
CA ALA A 250 6.47 0.12 -9.95
C ALA A 250 6.22 -1.26 -10.57
N SER A 251 6.17 -2.30 -9.73
CA SER A 251 5.75 -3.65 -10.10
C SER A 251 6.50 -4.20 -11.33
N GLY A 252 7.81 -3.95 -11.36
CA GLY A 252 8.75 -4.32 -12.43
C GLY A 252 8.52 -3.69 -13.80
N ALA A 253 7.79 -2.58 -13.86
CA ALA A 253 7.79 -1.70 -15.02
C ALA A 253 9.22 -1.23 -15.38
N ASN A 254 9.46 -0.95 -16.65
CA ASN A 254 10.79 -0.60 -17.16
C ASN A 254 10.72 0.41 -18.33
N PRO A 255 10.33 1.67 -18.07
CA PRO A 255 10.35 2.72 -19.07
C PRO A 255 11.77 3.22 -19.36
N VAL A 256 11.95 3.80 -20.54
CA VAL A 256 13.13 4.62 -20.89
C VAL A 256 12.69 6.08 -20.88
N VAL A 257 13.37 6.91 -20.09
CA VAL A 257 13.06 8.33 -19.90
C VAL A 257 14.27 9.14 -20.36
N ARG A 258 14.07 10.06 -21.29
CA ARG A 258 15.11 10.90 -21.89
C ARG A 258 14.75 12.37 -21.80
N ARG A 259 15.69 13.19 -21.35
CA ARG A 259 15.53 14.66 -21.35
C ARG A 259 14.25 15.11 -20.63
N GLY A 260 13.83 14.37 -19.61
CA GLY A 260 12.68 14.70 -18.77
C GLY A 260 13.04 15.77 -17.74
N ARG A 261 12.16 16.74 -17.52
CA ARG A 261 12.30 17.80 -16.52
C ARG A 261 11.24 17.68 -15.45
N PHE A 262 11.64 17.44 -14.20
CA PHE A 262 10.78 17.30 -13.04
C PHE A 262 11.06 18.45 -12.07
N THR A 263 10.13 19.38 -11.92
CA THR A 263 10.35 20.63 -11.16
C THR A 263 9.32 20.80 -10.05
N GLY A 264 9.79 21.08 -8.82
CA GLY A 264 8.90 21.35 -7.69
C GLY A 264 8.05 20.15 -7.30
N CYS A 265 8.59 18.94 -7.41
CA CYS A 265 7.89 17.74 -6.97
C CYS A 265 7.79 17.73 -5.44
N ARG A 266 6.58 17.59 -4.89
CA ARG A 266 6.33 17.76 -3.44
C ARG A 266 6.99 16.68 -2.58
N ASP A 267 7.14 15.47 -3.11
CA ASP A 267 7.88 14.39 -2.45
C ASP A 267 9.10 13.97 -3.27
N THR A 268 8.89 13.35 -4.45
CA THR A 268 10.00 12.80 -5.24
C THR A 268 9.97 13.17 -6.71
N GLY A 269 11.15 13.35 -7.31
CA GLY A 269 11.27 13.56 -8.76
C GLY A 269 11.05 12.26 -9.53
N ILE A 270 11.91 11.28 -9.27
CA ILE A 270 11.85 9.94 -9.84
C ILE A 270 11.73 8.94 -8.69
N ASN A 271 10.70 8.09 -8.72
CA ASN A 271 10.46 7.06 -7.71
C ASN A 271 10.41 5.67 -8.35
N ALA A 272 11.41 4.84 -8.03
CA ALA A 272 11.45 3.44 -8.40
C ALA A 272 11.14 2.59 -7.16
N ASN A 273 9.91 2.08 -7.06
CA ASN A 273 9.44 1.29 -5.92
C ASN A 273 8.93 -0.08 -6.37
N SER A 274 8.65 -0.99 -5.43
CA SER A 274 8.01 -2.28 -5.69
C SER A 274 8.62 -3.06 -6.86
N GLN A 275 9.95 -3.28 -6.84
CA GLN A 275 10.73 -3.90 -7.92
C GLN A 275 10.76 -3.11 -9.25
N GLY A 276 10.35 -1.85 -9.25
CA GLY A 276 10.36 -0.96 -10.41
C GLY A 276 11.76 -0.77 -10.98
N LEU A 277 11.84 -0.86 -12.30
CA LEU A 277 13.05 -0.61 -13.08
C LEU A 277 12.88 0.68 -13.88
N GLY A 278 13.91 1.09 -14.59
CA GLY A 278 13.80 2.19 -15.54
C GLY A 278 15.17 2.70 -15.93
N ARG A 279 15.26 3.27 -17.12
CA ARG A 279 16.45 3.94 -17.60
C ARG A 279 16.17 5.43 -17.71
N PHE A 280 16.92 6.25 -16.99
CA PHE A 280 16.77 7.70 -16.95
C PHE A 280 18.03 8.33 -17.52
N GLU A 281 17.91 9.00 -18.66
CA GLU A 281 19.04 9.57 -19.41
C GLU A 281 18.84 11.08 -19.59
N ASP A 282 19.83 11.86 -19.21
CA ASP A 282 19.86 13.32 -19.41
C ASP A 282 18.66 14.05 -18.78
N CYS A 283 18.12 13.50 -17.68
CA CYS A 283 16.97 14.07 -16.97
C CYS A 283 17.41 15.15 -15.97
N ARG A 284 16.52 16.10 -15.68
CA ARG A 284 16.72 17.14 -14.67
C ARG A 284 15.65 17.07 -13.60
N VAL A 285 16.06 17.01 -12.33
CA VAL A 285 15.18 17.10 -11.17
C VAL A 285 15.56 18.35 -10.37
N VAL A 286 14.60 19.27 -10.17
CA VAL A 286 14.84 20.54 -9.48
C VAL A 286 13.81 20.72 -8.37
N GLY A 287 14.26 21.01 -7.15
CA GLY A 287 13.34 21.36 -6.07
C GLY A 287 12.46 20.21 -5.60
N ALA A 288 13.00 19.00 -5.49
CA ALA A 288 12.26 17.87 -4.90
C ALA A 288 12.16 18.04 -3.37
N GLY A 289 10.94 17.97 -2.83
CA GLY A 289 10.65 18.23 -1.43
C GLY A 289 11.29 17.22 -0.45
N ASN A 290 11.45 15.96 -0.88
CA ASN A 290 12.05 14.92 -0.06
C ASN A 290 13.28 14.29 -0.73
N VAL A 291 13.09 13.56 -1.84
CA VAL A 291 14.19 12.86 -2.56
C VAL A 291 14.08 13.06 -4.06
N ALA A 292 15.12 13.55 -4.73
CA ALA A 292 15.08 13.76 -6.17
C ALA A 292 14.99 12.44 -6.96
N VAL A 293 15.79 11.43 -6.59
CA VAL A 293 15.71 10.07 -7.14
C VAL A 293 15.67 9.06 -5.99
N PHE A 294 14.53 8.39 -5.83
CA PHE A 294 14.33 7.42 -4.77
C PHE A 294 14.18 6.00 -5.34
N SER A 295 15.04 5.08 -4.88
CA SER A 295 14.88 3.64 -5.11
C SER A 295 14.52 2.97 -3.79
N THR A 296 13.37 2.31 -3.75
CA THR A 296 12.86 1.64 -2.54
C THR A 296 12.17 0.31 -2.86
N THR A 297 11.93 -0.53 -1.85
CA THR A 297 11.13 -1.75 -1.97
C THR A 297 11.62 -2.64 -3.13
N GLY A 298 12.93 -2.82 -3.22
CA GLY A 298 13.62 -3.58 -4.26
C GLY A 298 13.69 -2.95 -5.65
N GLY A 299 13.39 -1.66 -5.79
CA GLY A 299 13.63 -0.90 -7.02
C GLY A 299 15.08 -0.98 -7.52
N ALA A 300 15.28 -0.79 -8.83
CA ALA A 300 16.59 -0.89 -9.46
C ALA A 300 16.77 0.01 -10.70
N PRO A 301 16.69 1.35 -10.56
CA PRO A 301 16.84 2.27 -11.69
C PRO A 301 18.30 2.32 -12.21
N ASP A 302 18.43 2.66 -13.49
CA ASP A 302 19.69 3.00 -14.18
C ASP A 302 19.64 4.47 -14.60
N VAL A 303 20.36 5.33 -13.87
CA VAL A 303 20.33 6.78 -14.02
C VAL A 303 21.66 7.25 -14.61
N ARG A 304 21.60 8.01 -15.71
CA ARG A 304 22.80 8.46 -16.43
C ARG A 304 22.69 9.91 -16.91
N GLY A 305 23.74 10.71 -16.72
CA GLY A 305 23.83 12.05 -17.31
C GLY A 305 22.84 13.04 -16.69
N CYS A 306 22.29 12.73 -15.52
CA CYS A 306 21.20 13.49 -14.91
C CYS A 306 21.73 14.64 -14.05
N HIS A 307 20.91 15.68 -13.89
CA HIS A 307 21.19 16.83 -13.04
C HIS A 307 20.14 16.97 -11.94
N ILE A 308 20.61 17.11 -10.70
CA ILE A 308 19.79 17.24 -9.51
C ILE A 308 20.16 18.54 -8.80
N SER A 309 19.20 19.40 -8.50
CA SER A 309 19.45 20.65 -7.77
C SER A 309 18.31 21.09 -6.85
N ASP A 310 18.64 21.97 -5.89
CA ASP A 310 17.72 22.80 -5.11
C ASP A 310 16.70 22.01 -4.26
N GLY A 311 17.00 20.77 -3.90
CA GLY A 311 16.12 19.87 -3.15
C GLY A 311 16.69 19.43 -1.80
N ASN A 312 16.02 18.47 -1.15
CA ASN A 312 16.47 17.96 0.14
C ASN A 312 17.55 16.88 0.02
N VAL A 313 17.18 15.69 -0.47
CA VAL A 313 18.12 14.59 -0.74
C VAL A 313 18.21 14.34 -2.23
N GLY A 314 19.43 14.10 -2.74
CA GLY A 314 19.66 13.85 -4.16
C GLY A 314 19.20 12.46 -4.57
N ILE A 315 20.01 11.46 -4.25
CA ILE A 315 19.71 10.05 -4.50
C ILE A 315 19.53 9.35 -3.16
N ALA A 316 18.42 8.64 -2.97
CA ALA A 316 18.26 7.72 -1.85
C ALA A 316 18.01 6.29 -2.34
N VAL A 317 18.63 5.32 -1.69
CA VAL A 317 18.38 3.88 -1.91
C VAL A 317 18.09 3.25 -0.55
N ASP A 318 16.96 2.57 -0.43
CA ASP A 318 16.47 1.98 0.81
C ASP A 318 15.86 0.59 0.58
N HIS A 319 16.42 -0.47 1.17
CA HIS A 319 16.03 -1.87 0.90
C HIS A 319 15.94 -2.17 -0.62
N ALA A 320 16.82 -1.55 -1.41
CA ALA A 320 16.72 -1.53 -2.86
C ALA A 320 18.12 -1.43 -3.50
N ARG A 321 18.16 -1.28 -4.82
CA ARG A 321 19.41 -1.12 -5.56
C ARG A 321 19.37 -0.03 -6.62
N GLY A 322 20.50 0.28 -7.23
CA GLY A 322 20.55 1.22 -8.36
C GLY A 322 21.94 1.39 -8.99
N ARG A 323 21.96 1.90 -10.23
CA ARG A 323 23.18 2.33 -10.92
C ARG A 323 23.05 3.81 -11.28
N PHE A 324 24.07 4.59 -10.94
CA PHE A 324 24.06 6.04 -11.10
C PHE A 324 25.39 6.46 -11.74
N ARG A 325 25.33 7.04 -12.94
CA ARG A 325 26.51 7.37 -13.74
C ARG A 325 26.46 8.80 -14.25
N ASP A 326 27.57 9.52 -14.19
CA ASP A 326 27.68 10.86 -14.76
C ASP A 326 26.59 11.81 -14.20
N VAL A 327 26.34 11.77 -12.88
CA VAL A 327 25.26 12.53 -12.22
C VAL A 327 25.83 13.76 -11.53
N VAL A 328 25.27 14.93 -11.85
CA VAL A 328 25.63 16.21 -11.24
C VAL A 328 24.61 16.55 -10.15
N ILE A 329 25.05 16.77 -8.91
CA ILE A 329 24.19 17.02 -7.75
C ILE A 329 24.65 18.30 -7.05
N ARG A 330 23.76 19.31 -6.99
CA ARG A 330 24.11 20.65 -6.51
C ARG A 330 23.08 21.18 -5.51
N ASP A 331 23.52 22.06 -4.61
CA ASP A 331 22.62 22.96 -3.87
C ASP A 331 21.52 22.24 -3.08
N LEU A 332 21.90 21.18 -2.34
CA LEU A 332 20.94 20.41 -1.54
C LEU A 332 20.97 20.80 -0.07
N THR A 333 19.84 20.61 0.63
CA THR A 333 19.74 20.91 2.06
C THR A 333 20.15 19.77 2.98
N SER A 334 20.41 18.56 2.45
CA SER A 334 20.82 17.39 3.23
C SER A 334 21.96 16.60 2.55
N ALA A 335 21.68 15.43 1.98
CA ALA A 335 22.69 14.53 1.43
C ALA A 335 22.57 14.40 -0.10
N ALA A 336 23.70 14.34 -0.81
CA ALA A 336 23.69 14.05 -2.24
C ALA A 336 23.36 12.58 -2.52
N VAL A 337 23.89 11.66 -1.72
CA VAL A 337 23.58 10.23 -1.79
C VAL A 337 23.32 9.67 -0.39
N ARG A 338 22.21 8.96 -0.22
CA ARG A 338 21.83 8.26 1.01
C ARG A 338 21.57 6.78 0.74
N LEU A 339 22.25 5.91 1.47
CA LEU A 339 22.05 4.45 1.44
C LEU A 339 21.53 3.98 2.80
N LEU A 340 20.37 3.32 2.80
CA LEU A 340 19.68 2.83 3.99
C LEU A 340 19.44 1.33 3.89
N ASP A 341 19.60 0.64 5.01
CA ASP A 341 19.11 -0.72 5.28
C ASP A 341 19.07 -1.69 4.08
N GLU A 342 20.14 -2.48 3.92
CA GLU A 342 20.29 -3.47 2.84
C GLU A 342 20.36 -2.87 1.42
N ALA A 343 20.52 -1.54 1.31
CA ALA A 343 20.70 -0.86 0.03
C ALA A 343 22.00 -1.26 -0.69
N THR A 344 21.91 -1.42 -2.02
CA THR A 344 23.08 -1.64 -2.88
C THR A 344 23.20 -0.63 -4.01
N GLY A 345 24.37 -0.01 -4.18
CA GLY A 345 24.53 1.06 -5.19
C GLY A 345 25.85 0.99 -5.96
N ALA A 346 25.81 1.29 -7.25
CA ALA A 346 27.00 1.56 -8.04
C ALA A 346 26.96 3.00 -8.55
N PHE A 347 27.96 3.78 -8.16
CA PHE A 347 28.08 5.21 -8.45
C PHE A 347 29.38 5.46 -9.23
N ALA A 348 29.30 6.09 -10.39
CA ALA A 348 30.48 6.46 -11.16
C ALA A 348 30.33 7.86 -11.76
N GLY A 349 31.38 8.68 -11.70
CA GLY A 349 31.32 10.03 -12.29
C GLY A 349 30.34 10.97 -11.58
N LEU A 350 30.22 10.89 -10.24
CA LEU A 350 29.42 11.86 -9.51
C LEU A 350 30.16 13.20 -9.41
N ASP A 351 29.45 14.29 -9.66
CA ASP A 351 29.91 15.66 -9.42
C ASP A 351 29.00 16.34 -8.41
N VAL A 352 29.41 16.31 -7.15
CA VAL A 352 28.65 16.82 -6.01
C VAL A 352 29.26 18.13 -5.53
N GLU A 353 28.45 19.18 -5.40
CA GLU A 353 28.91 20.48 -4.89
C GLU A 353 27.82 21.19 -4.08
N ARG A 354 28.19 21.87 -2.98
CA ARG A 354 27.25 22.59 -2.10
C ARG A 354 26.13 21.70 -1.55
N CYS A 355 26.52 20.56 -0.99
CA CYS A 355 25.64 19.64 -0.27
C CYS A 355 26.23 19.40 1.13
N PRO A 356 25.44 19.47 2.22
CA PRO A 356 25.95 19.21 3.57
C PRO A 356 26.72 17.89 3.69
N THR A 357 26.15 16.80 3.17
CA THR A 357 26.82 15.50 3.08
C THR A 357 26.91 15.04 1.62
N GLY A 358 28.07 14.55 1.21
CA GLY A 358 28.25 13.94 -0.11
C GLY A 358 27.54 12.59 -0.21
N LEU A 359 28.11 11.56 0.41
CA LEU A 359 27.49 10.24 0.53
C LEU A 359 27.39 9.82 2.00
N GLU A 360 26.22 9.34 2.41
CA GLU A 360 26.05 8.68 3.70
C GLU A 360 25.46 7.27 3.55
N ALA A 361 26.07 6.32 4.26
CA ALA A 361 25.63 4.93 4.31
C ALA A 361 25.33 4.52 5.75
N ILE A 362 24.06 4.19 6.00
CA ILE A 362 23.49 3.95 7.33
C ILE A 362 22.61 2.70 7.28
N GLY A 363 23.18 1.52 7.48
CA GLY A 363 22.38 0.29 7.53
C GLY A 363 23.13 -0.95 8.01
N GLY A 364 22.45 -2.10 7.89
CA GLY A 364 22.99 -3.42 8.20
C GLY A 364 24.08 -3.90 7.23
N GLY A 365 24.62 -5.10 7.47
CA GLY A 365 25.74 -5.66 6.71
C GLY A 365 25.49 -5.87 5.21
N GLY A 366 24.25 -5.87 4.73
CA GLY A 366 23.96 -5.89 3.29
C GLY A 366 24.05 -4.53 2.60
N THR A 367 24.12 -3.44 3.37
CA THR A 367 24.27 -2.07 2.83
C THR A 367 25.64 -1.90 2.20
N LYS A 368 25.69 -1.83 0.87
CA LYS A 368 26.95 -1.88 0.10
C LYS A 368 26.95 -0.89 -1.06
N ALA A 369 28.06 -0.20 -1.29
CA ALA A 369 28.21 0.54 -2.54
C ALA A 369 29.65 0.66 -3.01
N GLU A 370 29.78 0.86 -4.32
CA GLU A 370 31.02 1.28 -4.97
C GLU A 370 30.85 2.68 -5.55
N VAL A 371 31.83 3.55 -5.27
CA VAL A 371 31.91 4.92 -5.78
C VAL A 371 33.23 5.07 -6.53
N VAL A 372 33.12 5.45 -7.81
CA VAL A 372 34.26 5.50 -8.73
C VAL A 372 34.32 6.86 -9.41
N ASP A 373 35.51 7.41 -9.61
CA ASP A 373 35.73 8.62 -10.44
C ASP A 373 34.82 9.80 -10.04
N SER A 374 34.68 10.06 -8.73
CA SER A 374 33.66 10.98 -8.20
C SER A 374 34.28 12.11 -7.38
N GLY A 375 33.71 13.31 -7.50
CA GLY A 375 34.15 14.52 -6.81
C GLY A 375 33.07 15.07 -5.86
N PHE A 376 33.51 15.47 -4.67
CA PHE A 376 32.67 16.12 -3.64
C PHE A 376 33.31 17.44 -3.24
N ARG A 377 32.58 18.55 -3.39
CA ARG A 377 33.09 19.90 -3.17
C ARG A 377 32.15 20.72 -2.28
N ASP A 378 32.72 21.61 -1.48
CA ASP A 378 31.96 22.63 -0.73
C ASP A 378 30.87 22.00 0.17
N PHE A 379 31.25 21.06 1.03
CA PHE A 379 30.33 20.31 1.91
C PHE A 379 30.52 20.68 3.39
N SER A 380 29.43 20.77 4.15
CA SER A 380 29.46 21.28 5.53
C SER A 380 29.53 20.19 6.62
N ILE A 381 29.46 18.91 6.26
CA ILE A 381 29.53 17.79 7.20
C ILE A 381 30.64 16.83 6.76
N ALA A 382 30.42 16.08 5.68
CA ALA A 382 31.42 15.15 5.18
C ALA A 382 31.25 14.82 3.69
N ALA A 383 32.36 14.49 3.00
CA ALA A 383 32.25 13.96 1.64
C ALA A 383 31.71 12.52 1.64
N VAL A 384 32.20 11.66 2.54
CA VAL A 384 31.69 10.28 2.69
C VAL A 384 31.58 9.89 4.16
N THR A 385 30.41 9.38 4.57
CA THR A 385 30.15 8.84 5.92
C THR A 385 29.66 7.39 5.82
N VAL A 386 30.29 6.50 6.60
CA VAL A 386 29.97 5.07 6.66
C VAL A 386 29.80 4.63 8.11
N ILE A 387 28.57 4.33 8.52
CA ILE A 387 28.26 3.95 9.91
C ILE A 387 27.41 2.67 9.95
N LYS A 388 27.06 2.22 11.16
CA LYS A 388 26.45 0.91 11.43
C LYS A 388 27.31 -0.22 10.88
N GLN A 389 26.78 -1.08 10.01
CA GLN A 389 27.50 -2.22 9.42
C GLN A 389 27.72 -2.05 7.91
N SER A 390 27.55 -0.83 7.41
CA SER A 390 27.64 -0.49 5.98
C SER A 390 29.04 -0.73 5.42
N ARG A 391 29.14 -1.08 4.13
CA ARG A 391 30.40 -1.40 3.46
C ARG A 391 30.54 -0.61 2.16
N ILE A 392 31.48 0.34 2.13
CA ILE A 392 31.65 1.24 0.98
C ILE A 392 33.06 1.08 0.40
N THR A 393 33.15 1.04 -0.93
CA THR A 393 34.40 1.06 -1.67
C THR A 393 34.50 2.35 -2.48
N LEU A 394 35.59 3.09 -2.30
CA LEU A 394 35.92 4.32 -3.02
C LEU A 394 37.11 4.06 -3.94
N ARG A 395 37.03 4.52 -5.19
CA ARG A 395 38.12 4.47 -6.17
C ARG A 395 38.23 5.80 -6.89
N ARG A 396 39.39 6.45 -6.85
CA ARG A 396 39.60 7.75 -7.51
C ARG A 396 38.55 8.79 -7.09
N VAL A 397 38.32 8.87 -5.78
CA VAL A 397 37.39 9.83 -5.18
C VAL A 397 38.16 11.05 -4.67
N VAL A 398 37.64 12.24 -4.98
CA VAL A 398 38.20 13.53 -4.56
C VAL A 398 37.21 14.25 -3.67
N GLY A 399 37.64 14.65 -2.47
CA GLY A 399 36.92 15.57 -1.59
C GLY A 399 37.68 16.88 -1.43
N GLU A 400 37.01 18.02 -1.62
CA GLU A 400 37.63 19.35 -1.48
C GLU A 400 36.73 20.31 -0.70
N ARG A 401 37.34 21.17 0.13
CA ARG A 401 36.65 22.27 0.82
C ARG A 401 35.44 21.80 1.65
N GLY A 402 35.71 21.24 2.83
CA GLY A 402 34.64 20.84 3.73
C GLY A 402 35.10 20.38 5.11
N VAL A 403 34.18 19.90 5.95
CA VAL A 403 34.50 19.65 7.37
C VAL A 403 35.29 18.36 7.60
N VAL A 404 34.78 17.21 7.12
CA VAL A 404 35.46 15.91 7.17
C VAL A 404 35.53 15.25 5.79
N GLY A 405 36.70 14.81 5.35
CA GLY A 405 36.83 14.11 4.07
C GLY A 405 36.08 12.77 4.07
N CYS A 406 36.53 11.81 4.88
CA CYS A 406 35.84 10.53 5.04
C CYS A 406 35.71 10.14 6.52
N GLY A 407 34.50 9.74 6.93
CA GLY A 407 34.22 9.19 8.25
C GLY A 407 33.77 7.73 8.16
N VAL A 408 34.41 6.85 8.94
CA VAL A 408 33.93 5.47 9.15
C VAL A 408 33.81 5.19 10.64
N GLY A 409 32.64 4.75 11.08
CA GLY A 409 32.31 4.59 12.49
C GLY A 409 31.59 3.30 12.81
N GLU A 410 31.39 3.05 14.10
CA GLU A 410 30.65 1.89 14.61
C GLU A 410 31.25 0.57 14.10
N GLU A 411 30.56 -0.22 13.26
CA GLU A 411 31.08 -1.45 12.64
C GLU A 411 31.25 -1.30 11.12
N GLY A 412 31.29 -0.05 10.65
CA GLY A 412 31.36 0.31 9.25
C GLY A 412 32.69 -0.11 8.62
N ARG A 413 32.65 -0.36 7.32
CA ARG A 413 33.84 -0.73 6.54
C ARG A 413 34.02 0.19 5.35
N LEU A 414 35.17 0.83 5.28
CA LEU A 414 35.56 1.71 4.19
C LEU A 414 36.83 1.19 3.54
N LEU A 415 36.75 0.91 2.24
CA LEU A 415 37.90 0.59 1.40
C LEU A 415 38.13 1.77 0.46
N ALA A 416 39.31 2.39 0.48
CA ALA A 416 39.63 3.53 -0.36
C ALA A 416 40.89 3.28 -1.20
N TYR A 417 40.79 3.55 -2.50
CA TYR A 417 41.88 3.40 -3.47
C TYR A 417 42.07 4.68 -4.26
N ASP A 418 43.30 5.18 -4.35
CA ASP A 418 43.67 6.34 -5.17
C ASP A 418 42.82 7.58 -4.85
N CYS A 419 42.57 7.83 -3.56
CA CYS A 419 41.68 8.91 -3.11
C CYS A 419 42.46 10.16 -2.69
N ARG A 420 41.82 11.33 -2.83
CA ARG A 420 42.39 12.61 -2.42
C ARG A 420 41.40 13.41 -1.57
N MET A 421 41.86 13.97 -0.46
CA MET A 421 41.11 14.93 0.35
C MET A 421 41.95 16.21 0.46
N SER A 422 41.36 17.37 0.19
CA SER A 422 42.07 18.64 0.34
C SER A 422 41.23 19.77 0.92
N ASP A 423 41.88 20.64 1.69
CA ASP A 423 41.25 21.81 2.31
C ASP A 423 40.07 21.42 3.22
N MET A 424 40.34 20.57 4.21
CA MET A 424 39.37 20.18 5.23
C MET A 424 39.46 21.10 6.45
N ASP A 425 38.33 21.39 7.11
CA ASP A 425 38.33 22.22 8.31
C ASP A 425 38.76 21.44 9.56
N VAL A 426 38.30 20.19 9.69
CA VAL A 426 38.51 19.38 10.89
C VAL A 426 39.38 18.15 10.62
N GLY A 427 38.98 17.30 9.68
CA GLY A 427 39.67 16.01 9.50
C GLY A 427 39.70 15.50 8.08
N GLY A 428 40.86 14.98 7.66
CA GLY A 428 40.98 14.29 6.37
C GLY A 428 40.20 12.98 6.34
N VAL A 429 40.65 11.99 7.10
CA VAL A 429 39.99 10.68 7.24
C VAL A 429 39.92 10.28 8.70
N VAL A 430 38.73 9.86 9.16
CA VAL A 430 38.45 9.55 10.56
C VAL A 430 37.84 8.15 10.67
N ALA A 431 38.43 7.30 11.52
CA ALA A 431 37.92 5.99 11.90
C ALA A 431 37.71 5.89 13.42
N PHE A 432 36.53 5.43 13.85
CA PHE A 432 36.16 5.30 15.27
C PHE A 432 35.26 4.09 15.54
N GLY A 433 34.96 3.80 16.81
CA GLY A 433 34.22 2.60 17.22
C GLY A 433 35.00 1.30 16.97
N LYS A 434 34.41 0.37 16.24
CA LYS A 434 34.98 -0.89 15.75
C LYS A 434 35.12 -0.90 14.21
N ALA A 435 35.22 0.30 13.63
CA ALA A 435 35.28 0.47 12.19
C ALA A 435 36.51 -0.22 11.58
N VAL A 436 36.40 -0.62 10.32
CA VAL A 436 37.52 -1.12 9.52
C VAL A 436 37.78 -0.14 8.38
N LEU A 437 38.97 0.45 8.39
CA LEU A 437 39.45 1.35 7.33
C LEU A 437 40.63 0.69 6.60
N THR A 438 40.47 0.44 5.31
CA THR A 438 41.56 -0.06 4.45
C THR A 438 41.81 0.93 3.34
N VAL A 439 43.04 1.41 3.25
CA VAL A 439 43.42 2.50 2.34
C VAL A 439 44.66 2.11 1.55
N ARG A 440 44.62 2.36 0.24
CA ARG A 440 45.76 2.21 -0.66
C ARG A 440 45.87 3.50 -1.48
N ASN A 441 47.01 4.17 -1.38
CA ASN A 441 47.28 5.43 -2.08
C ASN A 441 46.25 6.53 -1.74
N LEU A 442 46.42 7.16 -0.59
CA LEU A 442 45.57 8.27 -0.13
C LEU A 442 46.41 9.52 0.06
N LYS A 443 45.93 10.64 -0.49
CA LYS A 443 46.54 11.95 -0.29
C LYS A 443 45.61 12.88 0.47
N VAL A 444 46.05 13.39 1.62
CA VAL A 444 45.36 14.41 2.40
C VAL A 444 46.24 15.65 2.48
N VAL A 445 45.76 16.79 1.96
CA VAL A 445 46.51 18.07 1.97
C VAL A 445 45.66 19.16 2.61
N GLY A 446 46.16 19.83 3.64
CA GLY A 446 45.36 20.80 4.39
C GLY A 446 44.20 20.13 5.11
N GLY A 447 44.48 19.03 5.82
CA GLY A 447 43.46 18.19 6.48
C GLY A 447 42.81 18.79 7.74
N GLY A 448 42.87 20.11 7.92
CA GLY A 448 42.32 20.79 9.10
C GLY A 448 43.14 20.54 10.36
N GLU A 449 42.49 20.03 11.41
CA GLU A 449 43.15 19.63 12.65
C GLU A 449 44.00 18.37 12.46
N ILE A 450 43.40 17.31 11.87
CA ILE A 450 44.05 15.99 11.78
C ILE A 450 43.95 15.39 10.38
N GLY A 451 45.07 14.95 9.82
CA GLY A 451 45.11 14.29 8.51
C GLY A 451 44.43 12.90 8.51
N LEU A 452 44.92 11.99 9.34
CA LEU A 452 44.33 10.66 9.60
C LEU A 452 44.08 10.47 11.09
N CYS A 453 42.87 10.09 11.46
CA CYS A 453 42.46 9.85 12.84
C CYS A 453 41.96 8.41 13.04
N GLY A 454 42.48 7.71 14.05
CA GLY A 454 41.97 6.43 14.56
C GLY A 454 41.67 6.53 16.06
N ARG A 455 40.47 6.10 16.48
CA ARG A 455 40.00 6.10 17.88
C ARG A 455 39.32 4.80 18.27
N ASP A 456 39.00 4.67 19.55
CA ASP A 456 38.30 3.55 20.16
C ASP A 456 39.01 2.20 19.91
N SER A 457 38.37 1.27 19.21
CA SER A 457 38.91 -0.04 18.83
C SER A 457 38.91 -0.23 17.30
N ALA A 458 38.97 0.87 16.54
CA ALA A 458 38.99 0.81 15.09
C ALA A 458 40.26 0.12 14.57
N TYR A 459 40.14 -0.56 13.42
CA TYR A 459 41.26 -1.17 12.71
C TYR A 459 41.58 -0.37 11.45
N LEU A 460 42.84 0.09 11.33
CA LEU A 460 43.30 0.91 10.21
C LEU A 460 44.48 0.22 9.50
N ASP A 461 44.32 -0.06 8.21
CA ASP A 461 45.36 -0.59 7.34
C ASP A 461 45.58 0.39 6.18
N VAL A 462 46.65 1.19 6.28
CA VAL A 462 46.96 2.25 5.30
C VAL A 462 48.30 1.96 4.66
N THR A 463 48.30 1.92 3.33
CA THR A 463 49.51 1.80 2.51
C THR A 463 49.59 3.00 1.56
N ASP A 464 50.79 3.56 1.41
CA ASP A 464 51.07 4.69 0.50
C ASP A 464 50.24 5.95 0.85
N GLY A 465 50.17 6.31 2.13
CA GLY A 465 49.47 7.52 2.59
C GLY A 465 50.36 8.77 2.60
N GLU A 466 49.89 9.89 2.05
CA GLU A 466 50.52 11.21 2.13
C GLU A 466 49.64 12.17 2.95
N PHE A 467 50.13 12.68 4.07
CA PHE A 467 49.42 13.63 4.92
C PHE A 467 50.21 14.93 5.04
N ALA A 468 49.67 16.02 4.54
CA ALA A 468 50.33 17.33 4.51
C ALA A 468 49.50 18.42 5.18
N ASP A 469 50.20 19.37 5.80
CA ASP A 469 49.66 20.66 6.26
C ASP A 469 48.51 20.56 7.29
N ALA A 470 48.56 19.57 8.19
CA ALA A 470 47.63 19.47 9.32
C ALA A 470 48.05 20.39 10.48
N THR A 471 47.08 21.01 11.16
CA THR A 471 47.37 22.00 12.21
C THR A 471 47.67 21.38 13.58
N VAL A 472 47.06 20.25 13.93
CA VAL A 472 47.26 19.55 15.22
C VAL A 472 48.15 18.32 15.06
N ALA A 473 47.76 17.37 14.21
CA ALA A 473 48.54 16.17 13.96
C ALA A 473 48.38 15.66 12.52
N GLY A 474 49.48 15.26 11.88
CA GLY A 474 49.37 14.58 10.59
C GLY A 474 48.60 13.25 10.71
N ILE A 475 48.97 12.45 11.70
CA ILE A 475 48.31 11.18 12.05
C ILE A 475 48.09 11.12 13.56
N GLY A 476 46.85 10.90 14.00
CA GLY A 476 46.47 10.72 15.40
C GLY A 476 45.81 9.36 15.63
N LEU A 477 46.44 8.52 16.46
CA LEU A 477 46.02 7.16 16.77
C LEU A 477 45.92 7.01 18.30
N THR A 478 44.71 7.04 18.83
CA THR A 478 44.44 7.04 20.29
C THR A 478 43.72 5.79 20.74
N ASP A 479 43.46 5.70 22.06
CA ASP A 479 42.70 4.63 22.67
C ASP A 479 43.30 3.24 22.37
N THR A 480 42.49 2.28 21.92
CA THR A 480 42.87 0.90 21.61
C THR A 480 42.83 0.59 20.12
N CYS A 481 42.74 1.60 19.25
CA CYS A 481 42.77 1.38 17.82
C CYS A 481 44.11 0.75 17.42
N SER A 482 44.10 -0.06 16.36
CA SER A 482 45.25 -0.88 15.97
C SER A 482 45.34 -1.02 14.45
N GLY A 483 46.48 -1.52 13.97
CA GLY A 483 46.67 -1.83 12.56
C GLY A 483 48.07 -1.50 12.07
N GLN A 484 48.17 -1.09 10.81
CA GLN A 484 49.46 -0.85 10.15
C GLN A 484 49.42 0.40 9.27
N LEU A 485 50.54 1.13 9.28
CA LEU A 485 50.85 2.20 8.34
C LEU A 485 52.12 1.81 7.60
N VAL A 486 52.04 1.64 6.28
CA VAL A 486 53.14 1.17 5.42
C VAL A 486 53.42 2.20 4.33
N ASN A 487 54.70 2.58 4.17
CA ASN A 487 55.15 3.57 3.19
C ASN A 487 54.41 4.93 3.27
N CYS A 488 54.03 5.36 4.47
CA CYS A 488 53.30 6.62 4.66
C CYS A 488 54.27 7.81 4.84
N SER A 489 53.79 9.04 4.63
CA SER A 489 54.56 10.25 4.90
C SER A 489 53.72 11.36 5.53
N VAL A 490 54.36 12.16 6.39
CA VAL A 490 53.76 13.34 7.02
C VAL A 490 54.67 14.54 6.83
N THR A 491 54.15 15.61 6.21
CA THR A 491 54.88 16.85 5.91
C THR A 491 54.09 18.10 6.30
N GLY A 492 54.74 19.24 6.50
CA GLY A 492 54.09 20.56 6.65
C GLY A 492 53.17 20.77 7.85
N ALA A 493 52.97 19.77 8.73
CA ALA A 493 52.11 19.93 9.89
C ALA A 493 52.75 20.81 10.99
N ASN A 494 51.95 21.70 11.58
CA ASN A 494 52.40 22.69 12.58
C ASN A 494 52.50 22.13 14.01
N GLY A 495 52.01 20.91 14.24
CA GLY A 495 51.98 20.25 15.54
C GLY A 495 52.86 18.99 15.60
N VAL A 496 52.23 17.83 15.75
CA VAL A 496 52.91 16.53 15.88
C VAL A 496 52.81 15.79 14.54
N GLY A 497 53.89 15.16 14.08
CA GLY A 497 53.84 14.36 12.85
C GLY A 497 52.93 13.14 13.03
N VAL A 498 53.22 12.34 14.07
CA VAL A 498 52.44 11.16 14.45
C VAL A 498 52.23 11.13 15.96
N MET A 499 50.99 11.02 16.40
CA MET A 499 50.62 10.71 17.78
C MET A 499 50.06 9.28 17.84
N HIS A 500 50.65 8.39 18.64
CA HIS A 500 50.26 6.97 18.64
C HIS A 500 50.16 6.34 20.04
N ASN A 501 49.29 5.33 20.19
CA ASN A 501 49.12 4.53 21.41
C ASN A 501 50.16 3.39 21.56
N GLY A 502 50.82 3.01 20.48
CA GLY A 502 51.83 1.93 20.45
C GLY A 502 51.33 0.57 19.95
N LEU A 503 50.08 0.50 19.46
CA LEU A 503 49.46 -0.73 18.93
C LEU A 503 49.54 -0.84 17.39
N PHE A 504 50.40 -0.03 16.75
CA PHE A 504 50.54 0.05 15.31
C PHE A 504 51.94 -0.37 14.85
N GLN A 505 52.00 -1.08 13.72
CA GLN A 505 53.21 -1.15 12.92
C GLN A 505 53.35 0.14 12.12
N LEU A 506 54.40 0.92 12.39
CA LEU A 506 54.61 2.25 11.83
C LEU A 506 55.82 2.27 10.88
N ASP A 507 55.55 2.42 9.59
CA ASP A 507 56.51 2.82 8.56
C ASP A 507 56.05 4.18 7.96
N VAL A 508 56.46 5.26 8.64
CA VAL A 508 56.05 6.64 8.33
C VAL A 508 57.27 7.55 8.22
N ARG A 509 57.43 8.22 7.07
CA ARG A 509 58.47 9.24 6.85
C ARG A 509 58.01 10.62 7.32
N THR A 510 58.66 11.20 8.32
CA THR A 510 58.39 12.57 8.76
C THR A 510 59.60 13.21 9.42
N ALA A 511 59.76 14.52 9.26
CA ALA A 511 60.73 15.34 9.99
C ALA A 511 60.14 15.93 11.29
N LEU A 512 58.84 15.71 11.54
CA LEU A 512 58.10 16.23 12.68
C LEU A 512 58.14 15.27 13.87
N PRO A 513 57.86 15.75 15.10
CA PRO A 513 57.87 14.90 16.28
C PRO A 513 56.92 13.71 16.15
N VAL A 514 57.41 12.51 16.48
CA VAL A 514 56.58 11.32 16.73
C VAL A 514 56.43 11.18 18.23
N LYS A 515 55.20 11.28 18.74
CA LYS A 515 54.91 11.25 20.16
C LYS A 515 54.04 10.04 20.50
N ARG A 516 54.41 9.34 21.56
CA ARG A 516 53.53 8.36 22.17
C ARG A 516 52.49 9.12 22.99
N ALA A 517 51.20 8.93 22.67
CA ALA A 517 50.13 9.42 23.52
C ALA A 517 50.25 8.71 24.89
N PRO A 518 50.06 9.42 26.02
CA PRO A 518 50.07 8.79 27.33
C PRO A 518 49.02 7.67 27.33
N SER A 519 49.50 6.43 27.40
CA SER A 519 48.63 5.27 27.57
C SER A 519 48.01 5.40 28.96
N THR A 520 46.69 5.55 29.03
CA THR A 520 45.97 5.15 30.24
C THR A 520 46.41 3.71 30.53
N PRO A 521 47.02 3.39 31.68
CA PRO A 521 47.53 2.06 31.94
C PRO A 521 46.38 1.07 31.77
N SER A 522 46.59 0.04 30.96
CA SER A 522 45.67 -1.09 30.93
C SER A 522 45.70 -1.72 32.31
N SER A 523 44.62 -1.59 33.08
CA SER A 523 44.34 -2.56 34.13
C SER A 523 44.39 -3.95 33.50
N ASP A 524 44.96 -4.94 34.19
CA ASP A 524 44.76 -6.36 33.86
C ASP A 524 43.33 -6.52 33.39
N VAL A 525 43.16 -6.98 32.16
CA VAL A 525 41.87 -7.08 31.48
C VAL A 525 40.87 -7.70 32.47
N PRO A 526 39.93 -6.96 33.12
CA PRO A 526 38.59 -7.50 33.08
C PRO A 526 38.34 -7.58 31.57
N THR A 527 37.77 -8.66 31.08
CA THR A 527 37.24 -8.62 29.71
C THR A 527 36.34 -7.40 29.67
N THR A 528 36.84 -6.25 29.21
CA THR A 528 36.03 -5.09 28.93
C THR A 528 35.42 -5.48 27.61
N ILE A 529 34.39 -6.31 27.73
CA ILE A 529 33.27 -6.24 26.86
C ILE A 529 32.91 -4.75 26.91
N ASN A 530 33.32 -3.99 25.90
CA ASN A 530 32.65 -2.76 25.54
C ASN A 530 31.24 -3.20 25.14
N ASN A 531 30.42 -3.50 26.15
CA ASN A 531 28.99 -3.45 26.06
C ASN A 531 28.70 -1.95 26.00
N PHE A 532 28.79 -1.39 24.79
CA PHE A 532 28.19 -0.09 24.43
C PHE A 532 26.67 -0.06 24.70
N TYR A 533 26.12 -1.17 25.13
CA TYR A 533 24.84 -1.28 25.76
C TYR A 533 24.97 -0.92 27.25
N GLY A 534 25.20 0.36 27.56
CA GLY A 534 24.31 0.93 28.56
C GLY A 534 22.91 0.68 28.00
N PRO A 535 22.01 -0.05 28.69
CA PRO A 535 20.90 -0.68 28.01
C PRO A 535 20.09 0.38 27.25
N VAL A 536 20.11 0.27 25.92
CA VAL A 536 19.29 1.10 25.06
C VAL A 536 17.95 0.42 24.98
N PHE A 537 16.98 1.02 25.65
CA PHE A 537 15.65 0.51 25.73
C PHE A 537 14.86 0.96 24.49
N HIS A 538 14.70 0.05 23.53
CA HIS A 538 13.84 0.26 22.35
C HIS A 538 12.32 0.15 22.68
N GLY A 539 11.96 0.45 23.93
CA GLY A 539 10.62 0.35 24.51
C GLY A 539 10.65 0.56 26.03
N PRO A 540 9.50 0.62 26.73
CA PRO A 540 9.46 0.84 28.18
C PRO A 540 10.04 -0.35 28.97
N VAL A 541 10.88 -0.10 29.99
CA VAL A 541 11.47 -1.16 30.83
C VAL A 541 11.21 -0.92 32.31
N ARG A 542 10.89 -2.00 33.05
CA ARG A 542 10.49 -1.96 34.47
C ARG A 542 11.24 -3.01 35.29
N ASP A 543 11.54 -2.67 36.55
CA ASP A 543 12.09 -3.54 37.60
C ASP A 543 13.46 -4.24 37.32
N VAL A 544 14.36 -3.58 36.61
CA VAL A 544 15.75 -4.04 36.40
C VAL A 544 16.72 -3.41 37.39
N GLN A 545 17.63 -4.23 37.95
CA GLN A 545 18.84 -3.73 38.60
C GLN A 545 20.05 -4.05 37.73
N LEU A 546 20.75 -3.00 37.32
CA LEU A 546 21.86 -3.08 36.39
C LEU A 546 23.13 -2.67 37.14
N ALA A 547 24.07 -3.59 37.25
CA ALA A 547 25.44 -3.27 37.62
C ALA A 547 26.28 -3.33 36.34
N TRP A 548 26.80 -2.20 35.89
CA TRP A 548 27.63 -2.12 34.68
C TRP A 548 29.02 -1.58 35.06
N ASN A 549 30.07 -2.04 34.36
CA ASN A 549 31.48 -1.66 34.57
C ASN A 549 32.08 -2.00 35.95
N ASN A 550 31.91 -3.22 36.45
CA ASN A 550 32.49 -3.68 37.73
C ASN A 550 33.34 -4.93 37.54
N ASP A 551 34.49 -5.02 38.25
CA ASP A 551 35.49 -6.09 38.08
C ASP A 551 35.20 -7.37 38.90
N ASN A 552 34.41 -7.28 39.97
CA ASN A 552 33.87 -8.43 40.68
C ASN A 552 32.52 -8.08 41.32
N VAL A 553 31.52 -8.93 41.13
CA VAL A 553 30.14 -8.71 41.61
C VAL A 553 29.66 -9.94 42.37
N SER A 554 29.50 -9.80 43.69
CA SER A 554 28.72 -10.72 44.52
C SER A 554 27.33 -10.13 44.73
N GLN A 555 26.44 -10.36 43.75
CA GLN A 555 25.07 -9.90 43.84
C GLN A 555 24.22 -11.01 44.46
N ARG A 556 23.93 -10.90 45.76
CA ARG A 556 22.73 -11.52 46.31
C ARG A 556 21.58 -10.57 46.04
N GLN A 557 20.83 -10.87 44.98
CA GLN A 557 19.56 -10.22 44.77
C GLN A 557 18.55 -10.83 45.75
N SER A 558 18.49 -10.28 46.96
CA SER A 558 17.22 -10.31 47.68
C SER A 558 16.26 -9.51 46.81
N SER A 559 15.35 -10.18 46.11
CA SER A 559 14.28 -9.49 45.40
C SER A 559 13.67 -8.48 46.40
N PRO A 560 13.75 -7.17 46.15
CA PRO A 560 13.08 -6.20 47.01
C PRO A 560 11.57 -6.36 46.91
N PHE A 561 11.11 -7.06 45.87
CA PHE A 561 9.73 -7.40 45.64
C PHE A 561 9.37 -8.65 46.42
N GLU A 562 8.26 -8.55 47.12
CA GLU A 562 7.59 -9.71 47.67
C GLU A 562 6.48 -10.15 46.73
N VAL A 563 6.25 -11.46 46.69
CA VAL A 563 5.16 -12.05 45.91
C VAL A 563 3.82 -11.45 46.37
N GLY A 564 3.09 -10.89 45.40
CA GLY A 564 1.78 -10.27 45.60
C GLY A 564 1.79 -8.90 46.29
N VAL A 565 2.93 -8.19 46.34
CA VAL A 565 3.04 -6.84 46.93
C VAL A 565 3.20 -5.79 45.82
N GLY A 566 2.38 -4.73 45.88
CA GLY A 566 2.39 -3.59 44.95
C GLY A 566 0.99 -3.02 44.69
N VAL A 567 0.00 -3.90 44.48
CA VAL A 567 -1.44 -3.55 44.40
C VAL A 567 -2.18 -4.18 45.59
N PRO A 568 -3.07 -3.46 46.30
CA PRO A 568 -3.84 -4.02 47.42
C PRO A 568 -4.74 -5.19 47.00
N GLY A 569 -4.95 -6.16 47.91
CA GLY A 569 -6.07 -7.12 47.84
C GLY A 569 -5.80 -8.48 47.18
N ARG A 570 -4.63 -8.75 46.60
CA ARG A 570 -4.33 -10.04 45.90
C ARG A 570 -3.09 -10.79 46.42
N ARG A 571 -2.52 -10.37 47.56
CA ARG A 571 -1.24 -10.89 48.07
C ARG A 571 -1.26 -12.39 48.41
N SER A 572 -2.34 -12.87 49.02
CA SER A 572 -2.51 -14.27 49.42
C SER A 572 -2.56 -15.22 48.22
N GLU A 573 -3.32 -14.85 47.18
CA GLU A 573 -3.53 -15.64 45.97
C GLU A 573 -2.22 -15.83 45.17
N PHE A 574 -1.47 -14.75 44.93
CA PHE A 574 -0.19 -14.80 44.21
C PHE A 574 0.86 -15.62 44.99
N ARG A 575 0.91 -15.50 46.32
CA ARG A 575 1.81 -16.30 47.17
C ARG A 575 1.47 -17.78 47.13
N GLY A 576 0.18 -18.11 47.20
CA GLY A 576 -0.29 -19.49 47.14
C GLY A 576 0.10 -20.15 45.82
N LEU A 577 -0.12 -19.46 44.69
CA LEU A 577 0.23 -19.99 43.37
C LEU A 577 1.75 -20.11 43.18
N HIS A 578 2.53 -19.10 43.57
CA HIS A 578 4.00 -19.13 43.49
C HIS A 578 4.59 -20.32 44.26
N ALA A 579 4.13 -20.53 45.50
CA ALA A 579 4.59 -21.64 46.32
C ALA A 579 4.26 -23.00 45.70
N ALA A 580 3.07 -23.15 45.11
CA ALA A 580 2.65 -24.39 44.48
C ALA A 580 3.37 -24.71 43.17
N LEU A 581 3.91 -23.69 42.49
CA LEU A 581 4.58 -23.82 41.19
C LEU A 581 6.12 -23.88 41.27
N ARG A 582 6.72 -23.38 42.36
CA ARG A 582 8.17 -23.26 42.54
C ARG A 582 8.96 -24.50 42.10
N ASP A 583 8.56 -25.66 42.62
CA ASP A 583 9.26 -26.94 42.39
C ASP A 583 8.73 -27.69 41.16
N ARG A 584 7.61 -27.26 40.57
CA ARG A 584 6.96 -27.95 39.44
C ARG A 584 7.39 -27.42 38.09
N VAL A 585 7.47 -26.10 37.95
CA VAL A 585 7.78 -25.43 36.67
C VAL A 585 9.04 -24.58 36.75
N GLY A 586 9.71 -24.56 37.90
CA GLY A 586 10.94 -23.80 38.08
C GLY A 586 10.71 -22.28 38.12
N ILE A 587 9.59 -21.83 38.71
CA ILE A 587 9.38 -20.41 38.94
C ILE A 587 10.24 -19.94 40.13
N GLY A 588 11.24 -19.12 39.83
CA GLY A 588 12.20 -18.56 40.78
C GLY A 588 11.66 -17.35 41.54
N GLY A 589 12.53 -16.44 41.96
CA GLY A 589 12.14 -15.26 42.73
C GLY A 589 11.33 -14.23 41.91
N PRO A 590 10.48 -13.41 42.56
CA PRO A 590 9.81 -12.30 41.88
C PRO A 590 10.85 -11.33 41.30
N ALA A 591 10.59 -10.85 40.09
CA ALA A 591 11.41 -9.92 39.34
C ALA A 591 10.82 -8.51 39.30
N SER A 592 9.54 -8.36 39.66
CA SER A 592 8.82 -7.08 39.62
C SER A 592 7.92 -6.89 40.84
N ALA A 593 7.47 -5.66 41.11
CA ALA A 593 6.32 -5.43 41.97
C ALA A 593 5.03 -5.90 41.27
N LEU A 594 3.99 -6.25 42.05
CA LEU A 594 2.65 -6.44 41.49
C LEU A 594 2.16 -5.10 40.95
N HIS A 595 1.88 -5.02 39.66
CA HIS A 595 1.47 -3.79 38.99
C HIS A 595 0.23 -4.02 38.12
N ARG A 596 -0.44 -2.93 37.72
CA ARG A 596 -1.58 -3.01 36.79
C ARG A 596 -1.10 -3.32 35.38
N ALA A 597 -1.75 -4.27 34.72
CA ALA A 597 -1.48 -4.66 33.34
C ALA A 597 -2.83 -4.90 32.65
N GLY A 598 -3.16 -4.09 31.63
CA GLY A 598 -4.47 -4.11 31.01
C GLY A 598 -5.62 -4.05 32.04
N PRO A 599 -6.59 -4.98 31.98
CA PRO A 599 -7.73 -5.00 32.91
C PRO A 599 -7.43 -5.55 34.31
N GLY A 600 -6.22 -6.06 34.54
CA GLY A 600 -5.88 -6.79 35.75
C GLY A 600 -4.55 -6.38 36.35
N VAL A 601 -3.89 -7.36 36.97
CA VAL A 601 -2.59 -7.20 37.60
C VAL A 601 -1.62 -8.28 37.13
N ALA A 602 -0.34 -7.92 37.04
CA ALA A 602 0.73 -8.84 36.67
C ALA A 602 1.96 -8.65 37.57
N GLN A 603 2.73 -9.71 37.73
CA GLN A 603 4.02 -9.73 38.41
C GLN A 603 4.96 -10.68 37.68
N SER A 604 6.14 -10.21 37.33
CA SER A 604 7.16 -11.01 36.63
C SER A 604 8.03 -11.79 37.62
N PHE A 605 8.55 -12.94 37.20
CA PHE A 605 9.34 -13.89 37.96
C PHE A 605 10.44 -14.47 37.08
N ARG A 606 11.62 -14.69 37.66
CA ARG A 606 12.74 -15.33 36.94
C ARG A 606 12.59 -16.84 36.94
N GLY A 607 12.98 -17.50 35.87
CA GLY A 607 13.09 -18.95 35.80
C GLY A 607 14.26 -19.50 36.61
N THR A 608 14.20 -20.77 37.00
CA THR A 608 15.34 -21.52 37.54
C THR A 608 16.29 -22.02 36.45
N SER A 609 15.91 -21.91 35.18
CA SER A 609 16.73 -22.23 34.00
C SER A 609 16.71 -21.06 33.00
N PRO A 610 17.82 -20.79 32.28
CA PRO A 610 17.86 -19.72 31.29
C PRO A 610 16.75 -19.87 30.22
N GLY A 611 16.09 -18.77 29.88
CA GLY A 611 15.03 -18.74 28.86
C GLY A 611 13.67 -19.30 29.29
N HIS A 612 13.43 -19.46 30.60
CA HIS A 612 12.19 -20.00 31.17
C HIS A 612 11.62 -19.06 32.25
N ASP A 613 11.54 -17.77 31.95
CA ASP A 613 10.96 -16.77 32.86
C ASP A 613 9.43 -16.83 32.83
N TRP A 614 8.80 -16.31 33.88
CA TRP A 614 7.36 -16.48 34.14
C TRP A 614 6.71 -15.16 34.53
N VAL A 615 5.44 -14.98 34.16
CA VAL A 615 4.59 -13.89 34.63
C VAL A 615 3.37 -14.49 35.33
N LEU A 616 3.13 -14.10 36.58
CA LEU A 616 1.84 -14.35 37.22
C LEU A 616 0.91 -13.19 36.91
N CYS A 617 -0.28 -13.48 36.39
CA CYS A 617 -1.28 -12.45 36.11
C CYS A 617 -2.67 -12.87 36.61
N ALA A 618 -3.53 -11.89 36.89
CA ALA A 618 -4.90 -12.10 37.32
C ALA A 618 -5.82 -10.96 36.85
N VAL A 619 -7.05 -11.33 36.49
CA VAL A 619 -8.17 -10.42 36.15
C VAL A 619 -9.14 -10.39 37.35
N PRO A 620 -9.92 -9.31 37.56
CA PRO A 620 -11.05 -9.33 38.50
C PRO A 620 -11.89 -10.61 38.36
N ASP A 621 -12.29 -11.20 39.48
CA ASP A 621 -13.12 -12.43 39.56
C ASP A 621 -12.52 -13.72 38.96
N HIS A 622 -11.28 -13.69 38.49
CA HIS A 622 -10.53 -14.88 38.07
C HIS A 622 -9.33 -15.17 39.00
N PRO A 623 -8.99 -16.45 39.23
CA PRO A 623 -7.78 -16.83 39.98
C PRO A 623 -6.52 -16.49 39.17
N PRO A 624 -5.36 -16.27 39.82
CA PRO A 624 -4.11 -16.01 39.12
C PRO A 624 -3.66 -17.23 38.29
N VAL A 625 -2.97 -16.94 37.18
CA VAL A 625 -2.33 -17.93 36.30
C VAL A 625 -0.87 -17.58 36.08
N ALA A 626 -0.04 -18.59 35.82
CA ALA A 626 1.36 -18.45 35.46
C ALA A 626 1.53 -18.61 33.95
N VAL A 627 2.21 -17.66 33.32
CA VAL A 627 2.40 -17.58 31.87
C VAL A 627 3.88 -17.53 31.58
N ALA A 628 4.36 -18.40 30.69
CA ALA A 628 5.76 -18.37 30.25
C ALA A 628 6.05 -17.07 29.48
N GLU A 629 7.22 -16.48 29.71
CA GLU A 629 7.63 -15.21 29.11
C GLU A 629 7.44 -15.15 27.57
N PRO A 630 7.77 -16.17 26.77
CA PRO A 630 7.52 -16.12 25.32
C PRO A 630 6.04 -15.94 24.94
N VAL A 631 5.11 -16.45 25.74
CA VAL A 631 3.66 -16.30 25.53
C VAL A 631 3.21 -14.92 26.00
N TRP A 632 3.80 -14.41 27.09
CA TRP A 632 3.55 -13.04 27.58
C TRP A 632 4.02 -11.98 26.58
N GLU A 633 5.21 -12.14 26.00
CA GLU A 633 5.72 -11.28 24.93
C GLU A 633 4.86 -11.36 23.67
N ALA A 634 4.32 -12.54 23.35
CA ALA A 634 3.40 -12.70 22.23
C ALA A 634 2.14 -11.84 22.36
N LEU A 635 1.61 -11.63 23.58
CA LEU A 635 0.46 -10.73 23.82
C LEU A 635 0.75 -9.28 23.42
N HIS A 636 1.99 -8.82 23.56
CA HIS A 636 2.39 -7.44 23.26
C HIS A 636 2.51 -7.18 21.75
N VAL A 637 2.69 -8.23 20.94
CA VAL A 637 2.90 -8.11 19.49
C VAL A 637 1.78 -8.72 18.65
N ALA A 638 0.80 -9.40 19.27
CA ALA A 638 -0.30 -10.07 18.57
C ALA A 638 -1.25 -9.12 17.82
N VAL A 639 -1.30 -7.85 18.26
CA VAL A 639 -2.13 -6.79 17.67
C VAL A 639 -1.31 -5.51 17.49
N LEU A 640 -1.81 -4.57 16.69
CA LEU A 640 -1.15 -3.30 16.40
C LEU A 640 -1.95 -2.13 16.98
N VAL A 641 -1.93 -2.02 18.31
CA VAL A 641 -2.55 -0.92 19.09
C VAL A 641 -1.60 -0.44 20.17
N GLU A 642 -1.85 0.77 20.69
CA GLU A 642 -1.01 1.41 21.70
C GLU A 642 -0.95 0.63 23.03
N ASP A 643 -2.07 0.03 23.46
CA ASP A 643 -2.15 -0.83 24.65
C ASP A 643 -2.71 -2.23 24.31
N PRO A 644 -1.83 -3.18 23.91
CA PRO A 644 -2.24 -4.54 23.57
C PRO A 644 -2.90 -5.28 24.73
N LEU A 645 -2.42 -5.14 25.98
CA LEU A 645 -2.99 -5.86 27.12
C LEU A 645 -4.35 -5.27 27.53
N GLY A 646 -4.52 -3.95 27.43
CA GLY A 646 -5.82 -3.30 27.61
C GLY A 646 -6.82 -3.69 26.52
N ALA A 647 -6.38 -3.87 25.29
CA ALA A 647 -7.22 -4.31 24.18
C ALA A 647 -7.61 -5.80 24.31
N LEU A 648 -6.62 -6.69 24.46
CA LEU A 648 -6.80 -8.14 24.41
C LEU A 648 -7.28 -8.77 25.72
N GLY A 649 -6.98 -8.14 26.85
CA GLY A 649 -7.17 -8.72 28.18
C GLY A 649 -5.98 -9.56 28.64
N LEU A 650 -6.14 -10.28 29.75
CA LEU A 650 -5.09 -11.13 30.31
C LEU A 650 -5.46 -12.62 30.26
N PRO A 651 -4.45 -13.50 30.25
CA PRO A 651 -4.64 -14.94 30.36
C PRO A 651 -5.48 -15.38 31.55
N VAL A 652 -6.37 -16.33 31.33
CA VAL A 652 -7.13 -17.06 32.35
C VAL A 652 -6.99 -18.55 32.14
N ALA A 653 -7.29 -19.36 33.17
CA ALA A 653 -7.30 -20.81 33.04
C ALA A 653 -8.45 -21.26 32.14
N ASP A 654 -8.19 -22.20 31.21
CA ASP A 654 -9.18 -22.69 30.24
C ASP A 654 -10.41 -23.37 30.89
N GLU A 655 -10.25 -23.95 32.09
CA GLU A 655 -11.33 -24.51 32.87
C GLU A 655 -11.24 -24.11 34.35
N PRO A 656 -12.38 -23.88 35.05
CA PRO A 656 -12.42 -23.74 36.50
C PRO A 656 -12.16 -25.09 37.17
N SER A 657 -10.90 -25.54 37.13
CA SER A 657 -10.43 -26.70 37.88
C SER A 657 -9.55 -26.23 39.05
N ASP A 658 -9.68 -26.90 40.20
CA ASP A 658 -8.90 -26.59 41.41
C ASP A 658 -7.42 -27.03 41.31
N GLY A 659 -7.03 -27.65 40.19
CA GLY A 659 -5.68 -28.14 39.96
C GLY A 659 -4.70 -27.02 39.64
N VAL A 660 -3.58 -26.96 40.34
CA VAL A 660 -2.49 -26.00 40.08
C VAL A 660 -1.92 -26.13 38.65
N ALA A 661 -2.03 -27.31 38.02
CA ALA A 661 -1.52 -27.56 36.66
C ALA A 661 -2.32 -26.87 35.55
N SER A 662 -3.64 -26.64 35.75
CA SER A 662 -4.47 -25.92 34.77
C SER A 662 -4.26 -24.40 34.80
N ARG A 663 -3.48 -23.91 35.75
CA ARG A 663 -3.13 -22.50 35.93
C ARG A 663 -1.74 -22.16 35.38
N VAL A 664 -1.19 -23.03 34.51
CA VAL A 664 0.11 -22.85 33.85
C VAL A 664 -0.10 -22.80 32.35
N VAL A 665 0.30 -21.69 31.74
CA VAL A 665 0.38 -21.47 30.30
C VAL A 665 1.85 -21.51 29.92
N ASP A 666 2.31 -22.66 29.43
CA ASP A 666 3.70 -22.87 29.03
C ASP A 666 3.97 -22.49 27.57
N GLY A 667 5.23 -22.49 27.13
CA GLY A 667 5.61 -22.19 25.75
C GLY A 667 5.14 -23.21 24.69
N ARG A 668 4.57 -24.35 25.12
CA ARG A 668 4.01 -25.39 24.23
C ARG A 668 2.51 -25.22 24.04
N THR A 669 1.88 -24.37 24.84
CA THR A 669 0.46 -24.09 24.78
C THR A 669 0.14 -23.44 23.42
N GLY A 670 -0.81 -24.03 22.68
CA GLY A 670 -1.18 -23.54 21.34
C GLY A 670 -2.34 -22.54 21.34
N ARG A 671 -3.07 -22.44 22.45
CA ARG A 671 -4.26 -21.59 22.62
C ARG A 671 -4.34 -21.08 24.04
N VAL A 672 -4.61 -19.78 24.22
CA VAL A 672 -4.68 -19.14 25.54
C VAL A 672 -5.94 -18.29 25.61
N ALA A 673 -6.84 -18.57 26.54
CA ALA A 673 -8.02 -17.75 26.79
C ALA A 673 -7.64 -16.39 27.40
N LEU A 674 -8.25 -15.32 26.91
CA LEU A 674 -8.02 -13.93 27.34
C LEU A 674 -9.34 -13.27 27.71
N VAL A 675 -9.37 -12.60 28.86
CA VAL A 675 -10.58 -11.99 29.42
C VAL A 675 -10.32 -10.57 29.90
N GLY A 676 -11.36 -9.74 29.86
CA GLY A 676 -11.38 -8.38 30.43
C GLY A 676 -10.84 -7.29 29.50
N GLY A 677 -10.41 -7.63 28.29
CA GLY A 677 -9.94 -6.67 27.30
C GLY A 677 -11.08 -5.79 26.75
N ALA A 678 -10.76 -4.57 26.34
CA ALA A 678 -11.71 -3.65 25.70
C ALA A 678 -12.29 -4.19 24.39
N TRP A 679 -11.60 -5.15 23.75
CA TRP A 679 -12.06 -5.82 22.52
C TRP A 679 -13.02 -6.98 22.78
N GLY A 680 -13.33 -7.25 24.05
CA GLY A 680 -14.10 -8.41 24.48
C GLY A 680 -13.23 -9.64 24.67
N ASP A 681 -13.84 -10.71 25.17
CA ASP A 681 -13.14 -11.97 25.43
C ASP A 681 -12.63 -12.61 24.13
N GLY A 682 -11.46 -13.21 24.19
CA GLY A 682 -10.78 -13.74 23.03
C GLY A 682 -9.82 -14.86 23.36
N ARG A 683 -9.07 -15.30 22.36
CA ARG A 683 -8.04 -16.32 22.48
C ARG A 683 -6.81 -15.91 21.70
N LEU A 684 -5.65 -16.10 22.29
CA LEU A 684 -4.39 -16.09 21.56
C LEU A 684 -4.17 -17.48 20.97
N VAL A 685 -3.92 -17.57 19.67
CA VAL A 685 -3.74 -18.83 18.95
C VAL A 685 -2.39 -18.84 18.25
N ARG A 686 -1.65 -19.95 18.38
CA ARG A 686 -0.35 -20.16 17.73
C ARG A 686 -0.52 -20.92 16.42
N SER A 687 0.01 -20.37 15.33
CA SER A 687 0.15 -21.05 14.04
C SER A 687 1.61 -21.02 13.59
N GLY A 688 2.27 -22.17 13.64
CA GLY A 688 3.73 -22.24 13.49
C GLY A 688 4.44 -21.42 14.58
N ASP A 689 5.19 -20.40 14.18
CA ASP A 689 5.89 -19.49 15.09
C ASP A 689 5.19 -18.12 15.26
N THR A 690 3.99 -17.96 14.69
CA THR A 690 3.23 -16.70 14.78
C THR A 690 2.06 -16.84 15.75
N TRP A 691 1.85 -15.79 16.55
CA TRP A 691 0.72 -15.66 17.47
C TRP A 691 -0.27 -14.62 16.97
N THR A 692 -1.54 -14.98 16.99
CA THR A 692 -2.64 -14.15 16.50
C THR A 692 -3.77 -14.14 17.50
N TRP A 693 -4.39 -12.99 17.68
CA TRP A 693 -5.59 -12.88 18.51
C TRP A 693 -6.86 -13.18 17.70
N GLU A 694 -7.73 -14.00 18.28
CA GLU A 694 -9.03 -14.37 17.74
C GLU A 694 -10.13 -14.00 18.77
N PRO A 695 -11.15 -13.20 18.43
CA PRO A 695 -12.25 -12.92 19.35
C PRO A 695 -13.09 -14.18 19.62
N LEU A 696 -13.67 -14.28 20.81
CA LEU A 696 -14.76 -15.23 21.04
C LEU A 696 -16.03 -14.67 20.39
N PRO A 697 -16.75 -15.48 19.58
CA PRO A 697 -17.92 -14.97 18.87
C PRO A 697 -18.98 -14.42 19.83
N SER A 698 -19.30 -13.14 19.69
CA SER A 698 -20.26 -12.44 20.52
C SER A 698 -21.18 -11.57 19.67
N VAL A 699 -22.47 -11.53 20.05
CA VAL A 699 -23.49 -10.75 19.36
C VAL A 699 -23.52 -9.37 20.01
N GLY A 700 -23.19 -8.32 19.25
CA GLY A 700 -23.21 -6.94 19.73
C GLY A 700 -24.63 -6.39 19.80
N SER A 701 -24.87 -5.43 20.70
CA SER A 701 -26.23 -4.95 21.02
C SER A 701 -26.77 -3.82 20.15
N ASP A 702 -25.97 -3.14 19.34
CA ASP A 702 -26.41 -2.22 18.27
C ASP A 702 -25.17 -1.57 17.64
N ALA A 703 -25.10 -1.50 16.30
CA ALA A 703 -24.13 -0.66 15.61
C ALA A 703 -24.80 0.01 14.39
N PRO A 704 -24.52 1.31 14.15
CA PRO A 704 -25.15 2.10 13.10
C PRO A 704 -24.82 1.52 11.72
N GLY A 705 -25.80 1.59 10.80
CA GLY A 705 -25.71 1.03 9.46
C GLY A 705 -24.35 1.32 8.82
N ALA A 706 -23.58 0.25 8.58
CA ALA A 706 -22.21 0.37 8.12
C ALA A 706 -22.14 1.18 6.82
N VAL A 707 -21.18 2.10 6.75
CA VAL A 707 -20.89 2.83 5.52
C VAL A 707 -20.44 1.81 4.49
N VAL A 708 -21.23 1.67 3.42
CA VAL A 708 -20.93 0.76 2.34
C VAL A 708 -20.06 1.53 1.33
N PRO A 709 -18.79 1.12 1.07
CA PRO A 709 -17.88 1.89 0.21
C PRO A 709 -18.14 1.68 -1.29
N TRP A 710 -19.34 1.21 -1.65
CA TRP A 710 -19.79 1.00 -3.02
C TRP A 710 -21.27 1.37 -3.20
N PRO A 711 -21.70 1.73 -4.42
CA PRO A 711 -23.10 2.01 -4.71
C PRO A 711 -24.02 0.83 -4.39
N VAL A 712 -25.13 1.13 -3.73
CA VAL A 712 -26.15 0.14 -3.32
C VAL A 712 -27.35 0.23 -4.26
N ARG A 713 -27.73 -0.89 -4.89
CA ARG A 713 -28.87 -0.93 -5.83
C ARG A 713 -30.17 -1.34 -5.12
N PRO A 714 -31.32 -0.70 -5.42
CA PRO A 714 -32.59 -1.06 -4.79
C PRO A 714 -33.05 -2.48 -5.15
N ALA A 715 -33.42 -3.26 -4.14
CA ALA A 715 -33.95 -4.61 -4.27
C ALA A 715 -35.23 -4.79 -3.43
N PHE A 716 -36.08 -5.76 -3.79
CA PHE A 716 -37.24 -6.11 -2.97
C PHE A 716 -36.83 -6.67 -1.61
N LEU A 717 -35.77 -7.47 -1.61
CA LEU A 717 -35.11 -7.96 -0.40
C LEU A 717 -33.62 -8.11 -0.69
N ARG A 718 -32.79 -7.60 0.21
CA ARG A 718 -31.36 -7.82 0.27
C ARG A 718 -31.04 -8.65 1.49
N VAL A 719 -30.33 -9.75 1.29
CA VAL A 719 -29.78 -10.60 2.34
C VAL A 719 -28.27 -10.51 2.23
N ARG A 720 -27.59 -10.00 3.26
CA ARG A 720 -26.17 -9.61 3.19
C ARG A 720 -25.38 -10.08 4.39
N ALA A 721 -24.15 -10.55 4.13
CA ALA A 721 -23.08 -10.62 5.12
C ALA A 721 -21.97 -9.64 4.74
N LEU A 722 -21.72 -8.64 5.58
CA LEU A 722 -20.69 -7.61 5.39
C LEU A 722 -19.64 -7.76 6.49
N ALA A 723 -18.45 -8.21 6.12
CA ALA A 723 -17.29 -8.27 6.99
C ALA A 723 -16.53 -6.93 6.96
N ARG A 724 -16.19 -6.43 8.15
CA ARG A 724 -15.22 -5.35 8.36
C ARG A 724 -14.01 -5.96 9.05
N LEU A 725 -12.88 -5.84 8.38
CA LEU A 725 -11.61 -6.46 8.78
C LEU A 725 -10.61 -5.32 9.00
N PRO A 726 -10.52 -4.76 10.23
CA PRO A 726 -9.66 -3.64 10.56
C PRO A 726 -8.21 -4.14 10.60
N TRP A 727 -7.63 -4.24 9.42
CA TRP A 727 -6.32 -4.82 9.21
C TRP A 727 -5.27 -3.72 9.18
N ALA A 728 -4.23 -3.87 10.01
CA ALA A 728 -3.08 -2.99 9.97
C ALA A 728 -2.24 -3.29 8.71
N MET A 729 -2.44 -2.50 7.66
CA MET A 729 -1.72 -2.60 6.40
C MET A 729 -0.27 -2.10 6.56
N ARG A 730 0.70 -3.01 6.59
CA ARG A 730 2.11 -2.66 6.36
C ARG A 730 2.39 -2.78 4.86
N GLY A 731 2.44 -1.64 4.16
CA GLY A 731 2.72 -1.55 2.72
C GLY A 731 1.46 -1.60 1.84
N GLY A 732 1.53 -0.93 0.68
CA GLY A 732 0.45 -0.83 -0.31
C GLY A 732 0.13 -2.14 -0.99
N ARG A 733 -0.61 -3.02 -0.31
CA ARG A 733 -1.14 -4.26 -0.89
C ARG A 733 -2.36 -3.94 -1.75
N GLU A 734 -2.51 -4.71 -2.83
CA GLU A 734 -3.51 -4.49 -3.87
C GLU A 734 -4.32 -5.77 -4.11
N VAL A 735 -5.51 -5.62 -4.69
CA VAL A 735 -6.31 -6.74 -5.20
C VAL A 735 -5.56 -7.39 -6.35
N SER A 736 -5.10 -8.63 -6.16
CA SER A 736 -4.38 -9.36 -7.21
C SER A 736 -5.31 -9.74 -8.36
N ALA A 737 -4.98 -9.27 -9.58
CA ALA A 737 -5.72 -9.62 -10.80
C ALA A 737 -5.73 -11.13 -11.09
N GLU A 738 -4.64 -11.83 -10.79
CA GLU A 738 -4.55 -13.30 -10.91
C GLU A 738 -5.52 -13.99 -9.96
N ARG A 739 -5.50 -13.63 -8.67
CA ARG A 739 -6.40 -14.21 -7.66
C ARG A 739 -7.86 -13.88 -7.93
N ALA A 740 -8.14 -12.67 -8.42
CA ALA A 740 -9.47 -12.25 -8.85
C ALA A 740 -9.99 -13.15 -9.98
N ARG A 741 -9.18 -13.42 -11.01
CA ARG A 741 -9.54 -14.35 -12.11
C ARG A 741 -9.78 -15.77 -11.59
N LEU A 742 -8.91 -16.28 -10.72
CA LEU A 742 -9.07 -17.62 -10.12
C LEU A 742 -10.33 -17.72 -9.28
N LEU A 743 -10.66 -16.68 -8.50
CA LEU A 743 -11.89 -16.62 -7.71
C LEU A 743 -13.12 -16.63 -8.61
N VAL A 744 -13.18 -15.78 -9.65
CA VAL A 744 -14.32 -15.73 -10.58
C VAL A 744 -14.53 -17.07 -11.28
N ALA A 745 -13.45 -17.79 -11.62
CA ALA A 745 -13.54 -19.12 -12.20
C ALA A 745 -14.03 -20.19 -11.20
N ALA A 746 -13.76 -20.03 -9.91
CA ALA A 746 -14.16 -20.96 -8.87
C ALA A 746 -15.60 -20.75 -8.38
N LEU A 747 -16.10 -19.51 -8.39
CA LEU A 747 -17.42 -19.14 -7.86
C LEU A 747 -18.59 -19.97 -8.42
N PRO A 748 -18.67 -20.35 -9.71
CA PRO A 748 -19.74 -21.22 -10.22
C PRO A 748 -19.88 -22.56 -9.48
N GLY A 749 -18.77 -23.11 -8.98
CA GLY A 749 -18.73 -24.37 -8.23
C GLY A 749 -18.70 -24.20 -6.70
N ASP A 750 -18.73 -22.97 -6.21
CA ASP A 750 -18.59 -22.66 -4.79
C ASP A 750 -19.92 -22.81 -4.01
N ASP A 751 -19.81 -23.01 -2.69
CA ASP A 751 -20.93 -23.12 -1.77
C ASP A 751 -21.88 -21.91 -1.84
N LEU A 752 -21.36 -20.71 -2.13
CA LEU A 752 -22.17 -19.50 -2.29
C LEU A 752 -23.15 -19.66 -3.44
N THR A 753 -22.68 -20.12 -4.60
CA THR A 753 -23.53 -20.38 -5.78
C THR A 753 -24.52 -21.50 -5.49
N ALA A 754 -24.12 -22.53 -4.75
CA ALA A 754 -25.03 -23.60 -4.35
C ALA A 754 -26.16 -23.06 -3.45
N ALA A 755 -25.84 -22.21 -2.47
CA ALA A 755 -26.82 -21.56 -1.60
C ALA A 755 -27.73 -20.57 -2.33
N LEU A 756 -27.21 -19.84 -3.33
CA LEU A 756 -28.00 -18.94 -4.19
C LEU A 756 -29.04 -19.72 -5.03
N ARG A 757 -28.69 -20.91 -5.53
CA ARG A 757 -29.57 -21.74 -6.40
C ARG A 757 -30.57 -22.59 -5.61
N GLU A 758 -30.31 -22.83 -4.33
CA GLU A 758 -31.11 -23.73 -3.49
C GLU A 758 -32.59 -23.35 -3.38
N PRO A 759 -32.97 -22.07 -3.15
CA PRO A 759 -34.37 -21.68 -3.10
C PRO A 759 -35.14 -22.00 -4.37
N LEU A 760 -34.52 -21.81 -5.54
CA LEU A 760 -35.13 -22.11 -6.84
C LEU A 760 -35.29 -23.62 -7.06
N ARG A 761 -34.26 -24.41 -6.73
CA ARG A 761 -34.30 -25.88 -6.87
C ARG A 761 -35.37 -26.53 -6.00
N ARG A 762 -35.49 -26.11 -4.73
CA ARG A 762 -36.50 -26.65 -3.79
C ARG A 762 -37.93 -26.44 -4.27
N ARG A 763 -38.13 -25.49 -5.17
CA ARG A 763 -39.44 -25.11 -5.71
C ARG A 763 -39.63 -25.56 -7.16
N GLY A 764 -38.82 -26.54 -7.60
CA GLY A 764 -38.98 -27.23 -8.88
C GLY A 764 -38.40 -26.50 -10.10
N ALA A 765 -37.75 -25.34 -9.92
CA ALA A 765 -37.07 -24.64 -11.01
C ALA A 765 -35.70 -25.29 -11.28
N ASN A 766 -35.31 -25.38 -12.56
CA ASN A 766 -33.97 -25.77 -12.98
C ASN A 766 -33.22 -24.53 -13.53
N PRO A 767 -32.71 -23.64 -12.66
CA PRO A 767 -32.06 -22.42 -13.11
C PRO A 767 -30.78 -22.76 -13.89
N PRO A 768 -30.47 -22.00 -14.97
CA PRO A 768 -29.23 -22.15 -15.72
C PRO A 768 -28.00 -22.05 -14.81
N ASP A 769 -26.86 -22.53 -15.29
CA ASP A 769 -25.63 -22.42 -14.51
C ASP A 769 -25.26 -20.96 -14.25
N ALA A 770 -24.89 -20.70 -13.00
CA ALA A 770 -24.55 -19.35 -12.56
C ALA A 770 -23.24 -18.93 -13.21
N VAL A 771 -23.33 -17.98 -14.15
CA VAL A 771 -22.15 -17.34 -14.73
C VAL A 771 -21.84 -16.11 -13.89
N TRP A 772 -20.67 -16.13 -13.24
CA TRP A 772 -20.16 -14.97 -12.52
C TRP A 772 -19.36 -14.09 -13.47
N ALA A 773 -19.68 -12.81 -13.49
CA ALA A 773 -19.01 -11.81 -14.31
C ALA A 773 -18.64 -10.59 -13.45
N PRO A 774 -17.66 -9.77 -13.87
CA PRO A 774 -17.41 -8.48 -13.25
C PRO A 774 -18.71 -7.70 -13.07
N GLY A 775 -19.00 -7.32 -11.82
CA GLY A 775 -20.19 -6.56 -11.47
C GLY A 775 -20.04 -5.11 -11.92
N PRO A 776 -21.11 -4.31 -11.86
CA PRO A 776 -21.07 -2.89 -12.21
C PRO A 776 -20.35 -2.03 -11.16
N ASN A 777 -19.97 -2.64 -10.04
CA ASN A 777 -19.10 -2.02 -9.05
C ASN A 777 -17.63 -2.05 -9.55
N ARG A 778 -16.86 -1.04 -9.16
CA ARG A 778 -15.48 -0.81 -9.60
C ARG A 778 -14.59 -2.04 -9.38
N ASN A 779 -13.81 -2.40 -10.39
CA ASN A 779 -12.74 -3.42 -10.31
C ASN A 779 -11.39 -2.72 -10.57
N ALA A 780 -10.57 -2.59 -9.55
CA ALA A 780 -9.30 -1.85 -9.54
C ALA A 780 -8.33 -2.45 -8.50
N LEU A 781 -7.15 -1.85 -8.35
CA LEU A 781 -6.15 -2.30 -7.36
C LEU A 781 -6.65 -2.22 -5.91
N ASP A 782 -7.67 -1.40 -5.65
CA ASP A 782 -8.28 -1.15 -4.35
C ASP A 782 -9.71 -1.68 -4.22
N ALA A 783 -10.28 -2.30 -5.26
CA ALA A 783 -11.67 -2.76 -5.24
C ALA A 783 -11.91 -3.96 -6.17
N PHE A 784 -12.80 -4.86 -5.75
CA PHE A 784 -13.23 -6.01 -6.53
C PHE A 784 -14.75 -6.15 -6.45
N GLY A 785 -15.38 -6.51 -7.57
CA GLY A 785 -16.80 -6.82 -7.60
C GLY A 785 -17.17 -7.77 -8.72
N CYS A 786 -17.87 -8.85 -8.38
CA CYS A 786 -18.49 -9.74 -9.34
C CYS A 786 -19.90 -10.15 -8.93
N SER A 787 -20.74 -10.37 -9.93
CA SER A 787 -22.14 -10.73 -9.73
C SER A 787 -22.59 -11.84 -10.68
N THR A 788 -23.62 -12.56 -10.27
CA THR A 788 -24.34 -13.51 -11.11
C THR A 788 -25.84 -13.27 -10.95
N THR A 789 -26.60 -13.37 -12.03
CA THR A 789 -28.06 -13.19 -11.99
C THR A 789 -28.73 -14.46 -12.50
N LEU A 790 -29.58 -15.03 -11.66
CA LEU A 790 -30.46 -16.15 -11.99
C LEU A 790 -31.77 -15.56 -12.51
N ALA A 791 -32.12 -15.89 -13.74
CA ALA A 791 -33.34 -15.44 -14.41
C ALA A 791 -34.23 -16.64 -14.78
N ASP A 792 -35.53 -16.40 -14.83
CA ASP A 792 -36.52 -17.31 -15.43
C ASP A 792 -37.05 -16.71 -16.74
N ALA A 793 -38.13 -17.27 -17.29
CA ALA A 793 -38.75 -16.82 -18.54
C ALA A 793 -39.21 -15.36 -18.52
N ASP A 794 -39.50 -14.80 -17.33
CA ASP A 794 -40.03 -13.46 -17.12
C ASP A 794 -38.93 -12.47 -16.65
N GLY A 795 -37.66 -12.89 -16.61
CA GLY A 795 -36.50 -12.04 -16.33
C GLY A 795 -35.76 -12.35 -15.01
N PRO A 796 -34.91 -11.43 -14.52
CA PRO A 796 -34.12 -11.62 -13.30
C PRO A 796 -34.96 -11.94 -12.07
N VAL A 797 -34.52 -12.93 -11.30
CA VAL A 797 -35.20 -13.43 -10.10
C VAL A 797 -34.33 -13.21 -8.87
N LEU A 798 -33.11 -13.76 -8.88
CA LEU A 798 -32.13 -13.61 -7.81
C LEU A 798 -30.82 -13.10 -8.39
N THR A 799 -30.19 -12.15 -7.73
CA THR A 799 -28.83 -11.72 -8.04
C THR A 799 -27.93 -12.02 -6.86
N GLY A 800 -26.85 -12.78 -7.08
CA GLY A 800 -25.75 -12.93 -6.15
C GLY A 800 -24.66 -11.91 -6.48
N GLU A 801 -24.09 -11.26 -5.47
CA GLU A 801 -23.02 -10.28 -5.65
C GLU A 801 -21.98 -10.42 -4.54
N VAL A 802 -20.70 -10.36 -4.89
CA VAL A 802 -19.59 -10.31 -3.95
C VAL A 802 -18.71 -9.11 -4.24
N LEU A 803 -18.30 -8.42 -3.18
CA LEU A 803 -17.66 -7.11 -3.24
C LEU A 803 -16.54 -7.03 -2.21
N LEU A 804 -15.41 -6.45 -2.58
CA LEU A 804 -14.31 -6.14 -1.66
C LEU A 804 -13.78 -4.75 -1.97
N ALA A 805 -13.53 -3.97 -0.93
CA ALA A 805 -12.83 -2.69 -1.01
C ALA A 805 -11.72 -2.64 0.02
N LEU A 806 -10.56 -2.14 -0.40
CA LEU A 806 -9.43 -1.86 0.47
C LEU A 806 -9.70 -0.62 1.36
N PRO A 807 -8.98 -0.48 2.48
CA PRO A 807 -9.18 0.64 3.40
C PRO A 807 -8.99 1.98 2.71
N THR A 808 -9.80 2.96 3.09
CA THR A 808 -9.71 4.35 2.66
C THR A 808 -9.62 5.26 3.88
N THR A 809 -9.44 6.57 3.68
CA THR A 809 -9.52 7.55 4.78
C THR A 809 -10.90 7.57 5.45
N ALA A 810 -11.96 7.18 4.74
CA ALA A 810 -13.33 7.12 5.26
C ALA A 810 -13.69 5.78 5.91
N GLU A 811 -13.10 4.67 5.45
CA GLU A 811 -13.31 3.32 5.97
C GLU A 811 -11.94 2.67 6.27
N PRO A 812 -11.47 2.68 7.53
CA PRO A 812 -10.13 2.23 7.89
C PRO A 812 -9.99 0.69 7.97
N ALA A 813 -10.95 -0.06 7.41
CA ALA A 813 -10.97 -1.52 7.39
C ALA A 813 -11.18 -2.03 5.96
N ILE A 814 -10.74 -3.26 5.69
CA ILE A 814 -11.21 -3.95 4.48
C ILE A 814 -12.71 -4.20 4.67
N ALA A 815 -13.50 -3.75 3.69
CA ALA A 815 -14.90 -4.07 3.59
C ALA A 815 -15.07 -5.21 2.58
N ALA A 816 -15.58 -6.36 3.01
CA ALA A 816 -15.82 -7.51 2.16
C ALA A 816 -17.26 -7.99 2.34
N CYS A 817 -17.96 -8.27 1.25
CA CYS A 817 -19.40 -8.48 1.27
C CYS A 817 -19.80 -9.59 0.33
N ALA A 818 -20.73 -10.43 0.77
CA ALA A 818 -21.47 -11.36 -0.06
C ALA A 818 -22.98 -11.13 0.18
N GLU A 819 -23.72 -10.89 -0.88
CA GLU A 819 -25.16 -10.60 -0.82
C GLU A 819 -25.97 -11.37 -1.85
N LEU A 820 -27.24 -11.61 -1.49
CA LEU A 820 -28.31 -12.07 -2.35
C LEU A 820 -29.35 -10.95 -2.43
N ARG A 821 -29.77 -10.63 -3.65
CA ARG A 821 -30.84 -9.68 -3.93
C ARG A 821 -32.00 -10.41 -4.60
N VAL A 822 -33.19 -10.21 -4.07
CA VAL A 822 -34.45 -10.62 -4.70
C VAL A 822 -34.88 -9.50 -5.64
N GLU A 823 -34.81 -9.76 -6.94
CA GLU A 823 -35.12 -8.78 -8.00
C GLU A 823 -36.62 -8.74 -8.29
N ARG A 824 -37.33 -9.87 -8.10
CA ARG A 824 -38.78 -10.00 -8.24
C ARG A 824 -39.39 -10.93 -7.17
N PRO A 825 -40.57 -10.61 -6.61
CA PRO A 825 -41.20 -11.42 -5.56
C PRO A 825 -41.91 -12.69 -6.05
N ALA A 826 -42.23 -12.81 -7.35
CA ALA A 826 -43.14 -13.83 -7.88
C ALA A 826 -42.53 -15.23 -8.14
N ALA A 827 -41.21 -15.37 -8.10
CA ALA A 827 -40.50 -16.65 -8.07
C ALA A 827 -39.15 -16.36 -7.40
N PRO A 828 -38.66 -17.18 -6.44
CA PRO A 828 -39.19 -18.47 -6.00
C PRO A 828 -40.46 -18.41 -5.10
N GLY A 829 -41.06 -17.26 -4.79
CA GLY A 829 -42.00 -17.17 -3.66
C GLY A 829 -41.25 -17.03 -2.33
N ARG A 830 -41.97 -16.96 -1.20
CA ARG A 830 -41.40 -16.53 0.09
C ARG A 830 -40.20 -17.38 0.52
N LEU A 831 -39.05 -16.74 0.78
CA LEU A 831 -37.84 -17.39 1.28
C LEU A 831 -38.07 -17.89 2.71
N THR A 832 -37.74 -19.14 2.97
CA THR A 832 -37.89 -19.73 4.31
C THR A 832 -36.74 -19.33 5.22
N TRP A 833 -36.98 -19.31 6.53
CA TRP A 833 -35.95 -19.00 7.50
C TRP A 833 -34.70 -19.91 7.45
N PRO A 834 -34.83 -21.24 7.25
CA PRO A 834 -33.66 -22.11 7.07
C PRO A 834 -32.83 -21.77 5.82
N GLU A 835 -33.46 -21.32 4.72
CA GLU A 835 -32.76 -20.91 3.50
C GLU A 835 -31.93 -19.64 3.74
N LEU A 836 -32.51 -18.66 4.42
CA LEU A 836 -31.83 -17.40 4.77
C LEU A 836 -30.66 -17.64 5.72
N SER A 837 -30.87 -18.45 6.75
CA SER A 837 -29.84 -18.81 7.73
C SER A 837 -28.66 -19.55 7.07
N ARG A 838 -28.95 -20.49 6.16
CA ARG A 838 -27.93 -21.20 5.39
C ARG A 838 -27.16 -20.27 4.46
N PHE A 839 -27.87 -19.41 3.72
CA PHE A 839 -27.22 -18.43 2.84
C PHE A 839 -26.29 -17.50 3.63
N LEU A 840 -26.76 -16.92 4.73
CA LEU A 840 -25.95 -16.01 5.56
C LEU A 840 -24.71 -16.69 6.16
N ALA A 841 -24.79 -17.97 6.54
CA ALA A 841 -23.63 -18.71 7.04
C ALA A 841 -22.56 -18.94 5.95
N VAL A 842 -22.96 -19.07 4.69
CA VAL A 842 -22.05 -19.19 3.53
C VAL A 842 -21.53 -17.83 3.08
N ALA A 843 -22.40 -16.82 3.05
CA ALA A 843 -22.05 -15.44 2.75
C ALA A 843 -21.02 -14.89 3.76
N TRP A 844 -21.18 -15.22 5.05
CA TRP A 844 -20.20 -14.93 6.08
C TRP A 844 -18.82 -15.49 5.73
N ARG A 845 -18.72 -16.80 5.44
CA ARG A 845 -17.45 -17.43 5.03
C ARG A 845 -16.84 -16.69 3.83
N THR A 846 -17.67 -16.35 2.87
CA THR A 846 -17.23 -15.67 1.65
C THR A 846 -16.61 -14.31 2.00
N ALA A 847 -17.30 -13.53 2.84
CA ALA A 847 -16.88 -12.22 3.28
C ALA A 847 -15.61 -12.24 4.15
N THR A 848 -15.43 -13.23 5.02
CA THR A 848 -14.30 -13.26 5.98
C THR A 848 -13.10 -14.11 5.54
N GLU A 849 -13.29 -15.08 4.65
CA GLU A 849 -12.25 -16.04 4.27
C GLU A 849 -11.90 -15.99 2.78
N VAL A 850 -12.92 -15.95 1.91
CA VAL A 850 -12.71 -16.07 0.46
C VAL A 850 -12.25 -14.75 -0.14
N LEU A 851 -12.99 -13.67 0.10
CA LEU A 851 -12.69 -12.36 -0.49
C LEU A 851 -11.36 -11.77 0.02
N PRO A 852 -11.04 -11.79 1.34
CA PRO A 852 -9.74 -11.30 1.81
C PRO A 852 -8.54 -12.04 1.21
N GLY A 853 -8.75 -13.29 0.74
CA GLY A 853 -7.75 -14.07 0.01
C GLY A 853 -7.26 -13.41 -1.29
N LEU A 854 -8.01 -12.44 -1.84
CA LEU A 854 -7.56 -11.63 -2.97
C LEU A 854 -6.34 -10.76 -2.63
N VAL A 855 -6.18 -10.39 -1.35
CA VAL A 855 -5.17 -9.46 -0.85
C VAL A 855 -4.07 -10.20 -0.07
N GLU A 856 -4.46 -11.11 0.82
CA GLU A 856 -3.56 -11.94 1.64
C GLU A 856 -4.01 -13.41 1.59
N PRO A 857 -3.23 -14.33 0.97
CA PRO A 857 -3.58 -15.74 0.87
C PRO A 857 -3.88 -16.44 2.20
N ASP A 858 -3.22 -16.04 3.29
CA ASP A 858 -3.52 -16.56 4.62
C ASP A 858 -4.13 -15.47 5.53
N PRO A 859 -5.47 -15.44 5.70
CA PRO A 859 -6.16 -14.54 6.61
C PRO A 859 -5.71 -14.66 8.08
N ARG A 860 -5.00 -15.73 8.47
CA ARG A 860 -4.43 -15.84 9.82
C ARG A 860 -3.17 -15.01 9.99
N ALA A 861 -2.47 -14.65 8.92
CA ALA A 861 -1.32 -13.74 9.00
C ALA A 861 -1.72 -12.29 9.30
N LEU A 862 -3.02 -11.99 9.34
CA LEU A 862 -3.55 -10.65 9.56
C LEU A 862 -3.36 -10.22 11.03
N ARG A 863 -2.75 -9.05 11.23
CA ARG A 863 -2.70 -8.36 12.52
C ARG A 863 -3.81 -7.33 12.61
N TRP A 864 -4.66 -7.48 13.62
CA TRP A 864 -5.83 -6.63 13.81
C TRP A 864 -5.45 -5.27 14.44
N ALA A 865 -6.08 -4.22 13.93
CA ALA A 865 -6.09 -2.86 14.50
C ALA A 865 -7.37 -2.58 15.32
N ALA A 866 -8.42 -3.37 15.10
CA ALA A 866 -9.66 -3.42 15.87
C ALA A 866 -10.33 -4.80 15.67
N PRO A 867 -11.31 -5.19 16.50
CA PRO A 867 -11.95 -6.49 16.38
C PRO A 867 -12.63 -6.69 15.03
N PRO A 868 -12.42 -7.83 14.34
CA PRO A 868 -13.14 -8.14 13.12
C PRO A 868 -14.63 -8.38 13.42
N THR A 869 -15.49 -7.83 12.57
CA THR A 869 -16.95 -7.90 12.73
C THR A 869 -17.63 -8.32 11.45
N VAL A 870 -18.75 -9.02 11.56
CA VAL A 870 -19.63 -9.35 10.44
C VAL A 870 -21.04 -8.87 10.72
N GLU A 871 -21.55 -7.97 9.89
CA GLU A 871 -22.95 -7.58 9.89
C GLU A 871 -23.76 -8.57 9.04
N LEU A 872 -24.79 -9.16 9.62
CA LEU A 872 -25.79 -9.96 8.92
C LEU A 872 -27.07 -9.14 8.83
N SER A 873 -27.53 -8.85 7.62
CA SER A 873 -28.71 -8.01 7.42
C SER A 873 -29.71 -8.54 6.37
N LEU A 874 -30.98 -8.27 6.62
CA LEU A 874 -32.13 -8.46 5.76
C LEU A 874 -32.83 -7.11 5.62
N THR A 875 -32.81 -6.52 4.44
CA THR A 875 -33.32 -5.16 4.22
C THR A 875 -34.18 -5.09 2.97
N ALA A 876 -35.28 -4.34 3.04
CA ALA A 876 -36.15 -4.08 1.90
C ALA A 876 -35.98 -2.60 1.50
N ASP A 877 -35.30 -2.35 0.38
CA ASP A 877 -34.75 -1.02 0.05
C ASP A 877 -35.55 -0.28 -1.04
N ARG A 878 -36.69 -0.84 -1.48
CA ARG A 878 -37.52 -0.25 -2.55
C ARG A 878 -38.64 0.66 -1.99
N PRO A 879 -38.98 1.79 -2.65
CA PRO A 879 -40.04 2.70 -2.20
C PRO A 879 -41.44 2.05 -2.18
N ASP A 880 -41.64 1.06 -3.04
CA ASP A 880 -42.83 0.19 -3.16
C ASP A 880 -42.64 -1.16 -2.44
N ALA A 881 -41.64 -1.26 -1.55
CA ALA A 881 -41.33 -2.51 -0.87
C ALA A 881 -42.53 -3.05 -0.08
N VAL A 882 -42.90 -4.27 -0.43
CA VAL A 882 -43.85 -5.11 0.29
C VAL A 882 -43.26 -5.42 1.69
N PRO A 883 -44.04 -5.47 2.78
CA PRO A 883 -43.52 -5.85 4.10
C PRO A 883 -42.64 -7.10 4.05
N LEU A 884 -41.62 -7.19 4.91
CA LEU A 884 -40.69 -8.34 4.96
C LEU A 884 -41.42 -9.69 4.99
N ALA A 885 -42.59 -9.75 5.64
CA ALA A 885 -43.47 -10.91 5.73
C ALA A 885 -44.01 -11.42 4.38
N ASP A 886 -43.97 -10.61 3.33
CA ASP A 886 -44.45 -10.96 1.99
C ASP A 886 -43.35 -11.55 1.11
N VAL A 887 -42.08 -11.36 1.46
CA VAL A 887 -40.91 -11.92 0.75
C VAL A 887 -40.23 -13.03 1.57
N VAL A 888 -40.42 -13.05 2.89
CA VAL A 888 -39.89 -14.06 3.80
C VAL A 888 -41.04 -14.79 4.49
N ASP A 889 -40.98 -16.13 4.53
CA ASP A 889 -41.91 -16.95 5.29
C ASP A 889 -41.52 -16.91 6.78
N LEU A 890 -42.27 -16.10 7.53
CA LEU A 890 -42.10 -15.92 8.98
C LEU A 890 -43.04 -16.82 9.80
N ALA A 891 -43.90 -17.64 9.17
CA ALA A 891 -44.88 -18.45 9.89
C ALA A 891 -44.21 -19.46 10.84
N SER A 892 -42.99 -19.90 10.51
CA SER A 892 -42.19 -20.79 11.37
C SER A 892 -41.62 -20.13 12.63
N LEU A 893 -41.74 -18.80 12.79
CA LEU A 893 -41.13 -18.04 13.88
C LEU A 893 -42.09 -17.73 15.05
N GLY A 894 -43.37 -18.09 14.92
CA GLY A 894 -44.40 -17.85 15.94
C GLY A 894 -45.08 -16.48 15.84
N ASP A 895 -45.97 -16.19 16.78
CA ASP A 895 -46.73 -14.95 16.84
C ASP A 895 -45.85 -13.75 17.23
N ARG A 896 -46.17 -12.59 16.65
CA ARG A 896 -45.38 -11.36 16.82
C ARG A 896 -46.09 -10.30 17.63
N ALA A 897 -45.37 -9.67 18.54
CA ALA A 897 -45.80 -8.46 19.23
C ALA A 897 -45.35 -7.20 18.43
N GLY A 898 -46.18 -6.67 17.51
CA GLY A 898 -45.97 -5.36 16.86
C GLY A 898 -45.99 -5.32 15.32
N GLY A 899 -45.95 -4.11 14.72
CA GLY A 899 -46.04 -3.87 13.26
C GLY A 899 -44.75 -4.22 12.47
N PRO A 900 -44.82 -4.61 11.18
CA PRO A 900 -43.77 -5.30 10.36
C PRO A 900 -42.37 -4.67 10.52
N PRO A 901 -41.28 -5.46 10.69
CA PRO A 901 -39.95 -4.87 10.71
C PRO A 901 -39.58 -4.47 9.28
N ASN A 902 -39.09 -3.25 9.09
CA ASN A 902 -38.61 -2.77 7.78
C ASN A 902 -37.27 -3.40 7.37
N GLY A 903 -36.58 -4.03 8.33
CA GLY A 903 -35.35 -4.80 8.12
C GLY A 903 -34.89 -5.43 9.44
N LEU A 904 -33.92 -6.33 9.34
CA LEU A 904 -33.24 -6.96 10.47
C LEU A 904 -31.74 -6.83 10.22
N ALA A 905 -30.98 -6.36 11.20
CA ALA A 905 -29.52 -6.32 11.12
C ALA A 905 -28.92 -6.71 12.47
N VAL A 906 -27.84 -7.49 12.44
CA VAL A 906 -27.11 -7.89 13.64
C VAL A 906 -25.62 -7.94 13.33
N THR A 907 -24.81 -7.37 14.21
CA THR A 907 -23.35 -7.43 14.09
C THR A 907 -22.80 -8.48 15.05
N VAL A 908 -21.94 -9.34 14.53
CA VAL A 908 -21.25 -10.36 15.31
C VAL A 908 -19.75 -10.08 15.27
N THR A 909 -19.14 -9.91 16.43
CA THR A 909 -17.68 -9.90 16.56
C THR A 909 -17.21 -11.35 16.55
N ALA A 910 -16.32 -11.71 15.63
CA ALA A 910 -15.95 -13.11 15.40
C ALA A 910 -14.64 -13.24 14.62
N PRO A 911 -13.92 -14.38 14.75
CA PRO A 911 -12.66 -14.55 14.06
C PRO A 911 -12.89 -14.69 12.55
N ALA A 912 -11.87 -14.33 11.77
CA ALA A 912 -11.95 -14.37 10.31
C ALA A 912 -12.25 -15.78 9.78
N ARG A 913 -11.73 -16.82 10.44
CA ARG A 913 -12.01 -18.23 10.13
C ARG A 913 -12.76 -18.89 11.29
N LEU A 914 -13.93 -19.46 10.97
CA LEU A 914 -14.71 -20.28 11.90
C LEU A 914 -14.94 -21.67 11.30
N PRO A 915 -14.90 -22.74 12.12
CA PRO A 915 -15.37 -24.04 11.67
C PRO A 915 -16.81 -23.95 11.13
N PRO A 916 -17.17 -24.69 10.05
CA PRO A 916 -18.49 -24.58 9.44
C PRO A 916 -19.67 -24.78 10.40
N ALA A 917 -19.54 -25.72 11.35
CA ALA A 917 -20.55 -25.99 12.36
C ALA A 917 -20.73 -24.81 13.33
N ASP A 918 -19.62 -24.23 13.80
CA ASP A 918 -19.62 -23.08 14.71
C ASP A 918 -20.20 -21.84 14.02
N ARG A 919 -19.78 -21.57 12.77
CA ARG A 919 -20.31 -20.44 11.99
C ARG A 919 -21.81 -20.56 11.77
N ALA A 920 -22.31 -21.76 11.45
CA ALA A 920 -23.74 -21.99 11.31
C ALA A 920 -24.49 -21.80 12.64
N ALA A 921 -23.94 -22.29 13.76
CA ALA A 921 -24.53 -22.10 15.08
C ALA A 921 -24.56 -20.63 15.51
N HIS A 922 -23.48 -19.88 15.29
CA HIS A 922 -23.40 -18.45 15.60
C HIS A 922 -24.30 -17.61 14.70
N THR A 923 -24.40 -17.93 13.40
CA THR A 923 -25.36 -17.32 12.48
C THR A 923 -26.78 -17.49 13.00
N ARG A 924 -27.17 -18.72 13.37
CA ARG A 924 -28.51 -18.99 13.96
C ARG A 924 -28.75 -18.20 15.25
N ARG A 925 -27.78 -18.18 16.16
CA ARG A 925 -27.88 -17.43 17.42
C ARG A 925 -28.05 -15.93 17.20
N ALA A 926 -27.26 -15.34 16.31
CA ALA A 926 -27.34 -13.91 15.98
C ALA A 926 -28.70 -13.55 15.36
N LEU A 927 -29.20 -14.41 14.48
CA LEU A 927 -30.50 -14.21 13.86
C LEU A 927 -31.67 -14.39 14.84
N VAL A 928 -31.59 -15.34 15.79
CA VAL A 928 -32.59 -15.46 16.86
C VAL A 928 -32.57 -14.22 17.78
N HIS A 929 -31.38 -13.68 18.06
CA HIS A 929 -31.23 -12.46 18.85
C HIS A 929 -31.97 -11.27 18.22
N VAL A 930 -31.74 -11.01 16.93
CA VAL A 930 -32.41 -9.90 16.23
C VAL A 930 -33.93 -10.13 16.07
N LEU A 931 -34.37 -11.38 15.89
CA LEU A 931 -35.80 -11.69 15.84
C LEU A 931 -36.52 -11.44 17.16
N ARG A 932 -35.90 -11.80 18.29
CA ARG A 932 -36.43 -11.49 19.62
C ARG A 932 -36.53 -9.97 19.82
N ALA A 933 -35.50 -9.23 19.42
CA ALA A 933 -35.52 -7.76 19.44
C ALA A 933 -36.61 -7.18 18.52
N ALA A 934 -36.89 -7.83 17.38
CA ALA A 934 -37.93 -7.42 16.44
C ALA A 934 -39.37 -7.84 16.84
N GLY A 935 -39.56 -8.40 18.03
CA GLY A 935 -40.89 -8.71 18.59
C GLY A 935 -41.38 -10.14 18.38
N PHE A 936 -40.49 -11.10 18.11
CA PHE A 936 -40.81 -12.54 18.10
C PHE A 936 -40.27 -13.23 19.38
N PRO A 937 -40.98 -13.16 20.52
CA PRO A 937 -40.48 -13.64 21.81
C PRO A 937 -40.43 -15.17 21.89
N GLU A 938 -41.32 -15.87 21.19
CA GLU A 938 -41.48 -17.34 21.25
C GLU A 938 -40.60 -18.11 20.26
N VAL A 939 -39.65 -17.45 19.57
CA VAL A 939 -38.71 -18.15 18.68
C VAL A 939 -37.97 -19.22 19.48
N ALA A 940 -38.39 -20.47 19.28
CA ALA A 940 -38.00 -21.60 20.09
C ALA A 940 -36.51 -21.91 19.94
N ASP A 941 -35.87 -22.32 21.04
CA ASP A 941 -34.53 -22.91 21.06
C ASP A 941 -34.36 -24.08 20.06
N ALA A 942 -35.45 -24.66 19.57
CA ALA A 942 -35.46 -25.65 18.49
C ALA A 942 -34.78 -25.14 17.20
N HIS A 943 -34.90 -23.84 16.89
CA HIS A 943 -34.21 -23.22 15.75
C HIS A 943 -32.70 -23.04 15.98
N VAL A 944 -32.23 -23.14 17.23
CA VAL A 944 -30.80 -23.17 17.58
C VAL A 944 -30.26 -24.61 17.51
N ARG A 945 -31.10 -25.60 17.86
CA ARG A 945 -30.75 -27.03 18.00
C ARG A 945 -31.00 -27.90 16.76
N ALA A 946 -31.75 -27.43 15.76
CA ALA A 946 -31.99 -28.19 14.53
C ALA A 946 -30.66 -28.44 13.78
N ALA A 947 -30.44 -29.73 13.48
CA ALA A 947 -29.15 -30.37 13.36
C ALA A 947 -28.32 -29.93 12.13
N ALA A 948 -26.99 -30.03 12.32
CA ALA A 948 -26.05 -30.34 11.25
C ALA A 948 -26.51 -31.60 10.49
N PRO A 949 -26.07 -31.83 9.24
CA PRO A 949 -26.05 -33.18 8.71
C PRO A 949 -25.23 -34.11 9.62
#